data_AF-A0A815HPR6-F1
#
_entry.id   AF-A0A815HPR6-F1
#
_cell.length_a   1.000
_cell.length_b   1.000
_cell.length_c   1.000
_cell.angle_alpha   90.00
_cell.angle_beta   90.00
_cell.angle_gamma   90.00
#
_symmetry.space_group_name_H-M   'P 1'
#
loop_
_entity.id
_entity.type
_entity.pdbx_description
1 polymer ?
#
loop_
_entity_poly.entity_id
_entity_poly.type
_entity_poly.pdbx_seq_one_letter_code
_entity_poly.pdbx_strand_id
1 'polypeptide(L)'
;MAPFTFTLFAPYNNQAALRLKNTNVRMFGIDILMEKDETDGYFRATVDLADGIFHYQFKVQTKSWFEQEPEPALPNYDDDEFKELTQEEKQEKTETYNKLIEEIRKRNREREHEATFTEIWYTFVDPYATDVDERGSDDAHKAVGVLVVKNGKRLIDEYVWKYDDCALPSDEQLIIYELHVGDFSGGLDDPNGRGAFKNVTKKIDYLKELGVTAIELMPIKEYPGNHSCYNPRYHFAIETSYGPTTDLKEMIDEMHKNGIRVILDGVYNHCDGSAPLTQVDHDYWFHHHPKDIAMSWGPEWNYNFYDSKYNVWPARKFVGDSIRYMVEEFHIDGIRFDAARQIQNFDFLHWVVNEAKRAAGPKPFYCVAEFLPDEPCVTNIDGPMDGCWHDSLYWTLRDILLNDNVDIGRLKTCIDCRQQGYLGVTNVVNYIGNHDHDRMLVELGKERNIFGEEAFKRVRLGVVLQMTSIGLPMIWMGEEIGEYKEKTIGIAKIDWSLITDREDNSNQINKALLSFYCGITGLRANNKAFFTTNLDFIHEDHNSKLLAYQRWADSGERIVVIANLSGHFLAHYCVPNIPANGWWHEWTFNYDVKVENNEVYLDIAEHEAKILVWLGDDWQPPNHPSEPVVESNDISQEKQQTDSSLNQNSELTQSENRSQ
;
A
#
# COMPACT_ATOMS: atom_id res chain seq x y z
N MET A 1 -45.00 -10.23 1.62
CA MET A 1 -44.14 -10.52 0.46
C MET A 1 -44.26 -9.34 -0.49
N ALA A 2 -43.15 -8.90 -1.05
CA ALA A 2 -43.08 -7.80 -2.00
C ALA A 2 -42.37 -8.30 -3.27
N PRO A 3 -42.73 -7.78 -4.45
CA PRO A 3 -42.08 -8.18 -5.70
C PRO A 3 -40.61 -7.75 -5.68
N PHE A 4 -39.73 -8.69 -5.99
CA PHE A 4 -38.29 -8.47 -6.14
C PHE A 4 -37.84 -8.98 -7.51
N THR A 5 -37.17 -8.12 -8.27
CA THR A 5 -36.71 -8.44 -9.63
C THR A 5 -35.23 -8.79 -9.60
N PHE A 6 -34.91 -10.01 -10.02
CA PHE A 6 -33.54 -10.43 -10.33
C PHE A 6 -33.22 -10.07 -11.78
N THR A 7 -32.03 -9.56 -12.02
CA THR A 7 -31.56 -9.13 -13.34
C THR A 7 -30.21 -9.75 -13.65
N LEU A 8 -30.04 -10.28 -14.87
CA LEU A 8 -28.77 -10.80 -15.37
C LEU A 8 -28.49 -10.19 -16.74
N PHE A 9 -27.36 -9.50 -16.89
CA PHE A 9 -26.91 -9.04 -18.20
C PHE A 9 -26.22 -10.20 -18.93
N ALA A 10 -26.89 -10.76 -19.93
CA ALA A 10 -26.42 -11.90 -20.73
C ALA A 10 -26.85 -11.71 -22.19
N PRO A 11 -26.41 -10.62 -22.84
CA PRO A 11 -27.06 -10.05 -24.02
C PRO A 11 -27.15 -10.97 -25.23
N TYR A 12 -26.23 -11.93 -25.34
CA TYR A 12 -26.16 -12.85 -26.47
C TYR A 12 -26.53 -14.29 -26.12
N ASN A 13 -26.78 -14.61 -24.85
CA ASN A 13 -27.27 -15.93 -24.46
C ASN A 13 -28.73 -16.12 -24.89
N ASN A 14 -29.12 -17.37 -25.15
CA ASN A 14 -30.45 -17.71 -25.66
C ASN A 14 -31.49 -17.81 -24.52
N GLN A 15 -31.10 -18.42 -23.41
CA GLN A 15 -31.98 -18.64 -22.25
C GLN A 15 -31.21 -18.43 -20.96
N ALA A 16 -31.92 -17.92 -19.95
CA ALA A 16 -31.43 -17.84 -18.58
C ALA A 16 -32.51 -18.30 -17.59
N ALA A 17 -32.08 -18.77 -16.43
CA ALA A 17 -32.96 -19.14 -15.33
C ALA A 17 -32.39 -18.67 -13.99
N LEU A 18 -33.26 -18.24 -13.08
CA LEU A 18 -32.96 -17.98 -11.69
C LEU A 18 -33.17 -19.26 -10.89
N ARG A 19 -32.15 -19.72 -10.16
CA ARG A 19 -32.28 -20.79 -9.16
C ARG A 19 -32.34 -20.15 -7.78
N LEU A 20 -33.50 -20.24 -7.13
CA LEU A 20 -33.72 -19.62 -5.82
C LEU A 20 -33.96 -20.67 -4.74
N LYS A 21 -33.29 -20.50 -3.60
CA LYS A 21 -33.49 -21.32 -2.39
C LYS A 21 -33.71 -20.40 -1.18
N ASN A 22 -34.87 -20.52 -0.55
CA ASN A 22 -35.11 -19.87 0.73
C ASN A 22 -34.41 -20.67 1.84
N THR A 23 -33.68 -20.00 2.74
CA THR A 23 -33.01 -20.67 3.87
C THR A 23 -33.97 -20.89 5.05
N ASN A 24 -34.96 -20.02 5.21
CA ASN A 24 -35.96 -20.04 6.29
C ASN A 24 -37.13 -21.00 6.02
N VAL A 25 -37.35 -21.38 4.76
CA VAL A 25 -38.35 -22.36 4.33
C VAL A 25 -37.61 -23.42 3.53
N ARG A 26 -37.80 -24.72 3.81
CA ARG A 26 -37.22 -25.83 3.00
C ARG A 26 -37.80 -25.86 1.58
N MET A 27 -37.64 -24.79 0.80
CA MET A 27 -37.86 -24.78 -0.64
C MET A 27 -36.67 -25.46 -1.29
N PHE A 28 -36.95 -26.49 -2.07
CA PHE A 28 -35.98 -27.11 -2.97
C PHE A 28 -35.70 -26.14 -4.12
N GLY A 29 -34.46 -26.07 -4.63
CA GLY A 29 -34.06 -25.10 -5.66
C GLY A 29 -34.90 -25.23 -6.93
N ILE A 30 -35.84 -24.31 -7.12
CA ILE A 30 -36.68 -24.22 -8.31
C ILE A 30 -35.96 -23.32 -9.32
N ASP A 31 -35.80 -23.82 -10.54
CA ASP A 31 -35.33 -23.02 -11.67
C ASP A 31 -36.52 -22.25 -12.26
N ILE A 32 -36.43 -20.92 -12.24
CA ILE A 32 -37.42 -20.00 -12.77
C ILE A 32 -36.84 -19.42 -14.06
N LEU A 33 -37.45 -19.74 -15.20
CA LEU A 33 -37.03 -19.16 -16.47
C LEU A 33 -37.16 -17.64 -16.43
N MET A 34 -36.14 -16.95 -16.92
CA MET A 34 -36.09 -15.50 -16.98
C MET A 34 -36.49 -15.02 -18.37
N GLU A 35 -37.16 -13.87 -18.42
CA GLU A 35 -37.55 -13.22 -19.67
C GLU A 35 -36.45 -12.28 -20.13
N LYS A 36 -36.03 -12.41 -21.40
CA LYS A 36 -35.03 -11.52 -21.99
C LYS A 36 -35.70 -10.28 -22.57
N ASP A 37 -35.16 -9.12 -22.22
CA ASP A 37 -35.47 -7.88 -22.92
C ASP A 37 -34.39 -7.64 -24.00
N GLU A 38 -34.79 -7.77 -25.27
CA GLU A 38 -33.89 -7.59 -26.41
C GLU A 38 -33.45 -6.13 -26.62
N THR A 39 -34.09 -5.17 -25.94
CA THR A 39 -33.74 -3.74 -26.05
C THR A 39 -32.53 -3.36 -25.20
N ASP A 40 -32.29 -4.07 -24.09
CA ASP A 40 -31.20 -3.78 -23.16
C ASP A 40 -30.31 -4.98 -22.84
N GLY A 41 -30.65 -6.18 -23.32
CA GLY A 41 -29.82 -7.39 -23.18
C GLY A 41 -29.92 -8.05 -21.80
N TYR A 42 -30.82 -7.60 -20.92
CA TYR A 42 -31.02 -8.17 -19.61
C TYR A 42 -32.09 -9.26 -19.61
N PHE A 43 -31.80 -10.34 -18.89
CA PHE A 43 -32.80 -11.30 -18.43
C PHE A 43 -33.36 -10.86 -17.09
N ARG A 44 -34.68 -11.00 -16.90
CA ARG A 44 -35.38 -10.61 -15.68
C ARG A 44 -36.31 -11.71 -15.19
N ALA A 45 -36.36 -11.90 -13.87
CA ALA A 45 -37.40 -12.68 -13.21
C ALA A 45 -37.86 -11.94 -11.96
N THR A 46 -39.17 -11.76 -11.83
CA THR A 46 -39.78 -11.13 -10.65
C THR A 46 -40.42 -12.20 -9.79
N VAL A 47 -40.07 -12.22 -8.51
CA VAL A 47 -40.58 -13.17 -7.52
C VAL A 47 -41.04 -12.40 -6.28
N ASP A 48 -42.14 -12.83 -5.68
CA ASP A 48 -42.62 -12.25 -4.43
C ASP A 48 -41.81 -12.81 -3.26
N LEU A 49 -40.96 -11.99 -2.66
CA LEU A 49 -40.12 -12.37 -1.52
C LEU A 49 -40.66 -11.78 -0.22
N ALA A 50 -40.62 -12.57 0.85
CA ALA A 50 -40.74 -12.04 2.20
C ALA A 50 -39.39 -11.44 2.65
N ASP A 51 -39.41 -10.67 3.73
CA ASP A 51 -38.17 -10.28 4.40
C ASP A 51 -37.44 -11.55 4.88
N GLY A 52 -36.13 -11.61 4.65
CA GLY A 52 -35.32 -12.78 4.99
C GLY A 52 -34.08 -12.95 4.13
N ILE A 53 -33.44 -14.11 4.29
CA ILE A 53 -32.17 -14.47 3.64
C ILE A 53 -32.43 -15.54 2.60
N PHE A 54 -31.96 -15.31 1.38
CA PHE A 54 -32.15 -16.17 0.23
C PHE A 54 -30.80 -16.53 -0.37
N HIS A 55 -30.63 -17.79 -0.72
CA HIS A 55 -29.49 -18.25 -1.52
C HIS A 55 -29.94 -18.37 -2.97
N TYR A 56 -29.15 -17.84 -3.90
CA TYR A 56 -29.53 -17.85 -5.31
C TYR A 56 -28.33 -18.04 -6.23
N GLN A 57 -28.63 -18.52 -7.42
CA GLN A 57 -27.68 -18.67 -8.53
C GLN A 57 -28.41 -18.33 -9.83
N PHE A 58 -27.65 -18.00 -10.86
CA PHE A 58 -28.16 -17.94 -12.22
C PHE A 58 -27.75 -19.17 -13.00
N LYS A 59 -28.54 -19.45 -14.04
CA LYS A 59 -28.19 -20.41 -15.07
C LYS A 59 -28.31 -19.78 -16.43
N VAL A 60 -27.43 -20.14 -17.35
CA VAL A 60 -27.52 -19.75 -18.77
C VAL A 60 -27.21 -20.91 -19.69
N GLN A 61 -27.80 -20.89 -20.88
CA GLN A 61 -27.26 -21.62 -22.02
C GLN A 61 -26.08 -20.79 -22.56
N THR A 62 -24.87 -21.18 -22.16
CA THR A 62 -23.66 -20.36 -22.35
C THR A 62 -23.22 -20.32 -23.82
N LYS A 63 -22.55 -19.22 -24.18
CA LYS A 63 -21.79 -19.08 -25.43
C LYS A 63 -20.28 -19.20 -25.20
N SER A 64 -19.87 -19.37 -23.95
CA SER A 64 -18.47 -19.49 -23.58
C SER A 64 -17.83 -20.73 -24.22
N TRP A 65 -16.58 -20.60 -24.64
CA TRP A 65 -15.90 -21.55 -25.53
C TRP A 65 -15.21 -22.72 -24.82
N PHE A 66 -15.11 -22.71 -23.49
CA PHE A 66 -14.32 -23.70 -22.73
C PHE A 66 -14.98 -25.07 -22.48
N GLU A 67 -16.05 -25.42 -23.19
CA GLU A 67 -16.46 -26.82 -23.27
C GLU A 67 -15.56 -27.60 -24.25
N GLN A 68 -14.42 -28.11 -23.76
CA GLN A 68 -14.04 -29.55 -23.78
C GLN A 68 -12.55 -29.76 -23.35
N GLU A 69 -12.40 -30.51 -22.27
CA GLU A 69 -11.18 -30.84 -21.48
C GLU A 69 -10.47 -29.62 -20.85
N PRO A 70 -10.00 -29.73 -19.59
CA PRO A 70 -9.14 -28.70 -19.02
C PRO A 70 -7.94 -28.52 -19.96
N GLU A 71 -7.67 -27.27 -20.34
CA GLU A 71 -6.40 -26.98 -20.98
C GLU A 71 -5.29 -27.54 -20.09
N PRO A 72 -4.27 -28.23 -20.65
CA PRO A 72 -3.16 -28.72 -19.85
C PRO A 72 -2.62 -27.52 -19.08
N ALA A 73 -2.63 -27.61 -17.73
CA ALA A 73 -2.14 -26.53 -16.88
C ALA A 73 -0.78 -26.10 -17.44
N LEU A 74 -0.70 -24.84 -17.88
CA LEU A 74 0.58 -24.27 -18.23
C LEU A 74 1.45 -24.41 -16.98
N PRO A 75 2.68 -24.92 -17.10
CA PRO A 75 3.56 -25.04 -15.95
C PRO A 75 3.64 -23.66 -15.29
N ASN A 76 3.14 -23.58 -14.06
CA ASN A 76 3.25 -22.39 -13.24
C ASN A 76 4.73 -22.30 -12.87
N TYR A 77 5.47 -21.46 -13.59
CA TYR A 77 6.85 -21.18 -13.22
C TYR A 77 6.79 -20.15 -12.12
N ASP A 78 7.29 -20.50 -10.95
CA ASP A 78 7.63 -19.54 -9.93
C ASP A 78 8.55 -18.48 -10.58
N ASP A 79 8.21 -17.19 -10.44
CA ASP A 79 8.97 -16.08 -11.02
C ASP A 79 10.43 -16.11 -10.54
N ASP A 80 10.69 -16.71 -9.38
CA ASP A 80 12.03 -16.88 -8.83
C ASP A 80 12.79 -18.04 -9.52
N GLU A 81 12.12 -19.15 -9.85
CA GLU A 81 12.75 -20.25 -10.63
C GLU A 81 13.10 -19.82 -12.05
N PHE A 82 12.30 -18.95 -12.69
CA PHE A 82 12.55 -18.53 -14.07
C PHE A 82 13.73 -17.56 -14.17
N LYS A 83 13.96 -16.73 -13.14
CA LYS A 83 15.07 -15.77 -13.08
C LYS A 83 16.43 -16.48 -12.99
N GLU A 84 16.51 -17.58 -12.25
CA GLU A 84 17.74 -18.37 -12.02
C GLU A 84 18.21 -19.20 -13.23
N LEU A 85 17.37 -19.38 -14.25
CA LEU A 85 17.73 -20.16 -15.44
C LEU A 85 18.78 -19.47 -16.32
N THR A 86 19.67 -20.29 -16.86
CA THR A 86 20.61 -19.88 -17.93
C THR A 86 19.86 -19.48 -19.20
N GLN A 87 20.52 -18.72 -20.08
CA GLN A 87 19.92 -18.29 -21.36
C GLN A 87 19.52 -19.48 -22.24
N GLU A 88 20.27 -20.59 -22.22
CA GLU A 88 19.92 -21.82 -22.95
C GLU A 88 18.67 -22.49 -22.38
N GLU A 89 18.54 -22.57 -21.05
CA GLU A 89 17.34 -23.14 -20.40
C GLU A 89 16.10 -22.28 -20.63
N LYS A 90 16.25 -20.95 -20.60
CA LYS A 90 15.18 -20.00 -20.96
C LYS A 90 14.73 -20.22 -22.40
N GLN A 91 15.67 -20.41 -23.33
CA GLN A 91 15.38 -20.64 -24.74
C GLN A 91 14.71 -22.01 -24.98
N GLU A 92 15.18 -23.08 -24.33
CA GLU A 92 14.59 -24.43 -24.45
C GLU A 92 13.18 -24.49 -23.86
N LYS A 93 12.96 -23.86 -22.70
CA LYS A 93 11.62 -23.72 -22.11
C LYS A 93 10.71 -22.89 -23.02
N THR A 94 11.20 -21.79 -23.58
CA THR A 94 10.45 -20.95 -24.54
C THR A 94 10.07 -21.73 -25.81
N GLU A 95 10.96 -22.56 -26.36
CA GLU A 95 10.65 -23.39 -27.53
C GLU A 95 9.63 -24.49 -27.22
N THR A 96 9.74 -25.13 -26.05
CA THR A 96 8.78 -26.14 -25.58
C THR A 96 7.40 -25.51 -25.37
N TYR A 97 7.39 -24.31 -24.79
CA TYR A 97 6.20 -23.52 -24.57
C TYR A 97 5.54 -23.09 -25.88
N ASN A 98 6.32 -22.58 -26.85
CA ASN A 98 5.82 -22.21 -28.17
C ASN A 98 5.21 -23.38 -28.95
N LYS A 99 5.75 -24.59 -28.80
CA LYS A 99 5.15 -25.80 -29.38
C LYS A 99 3.81 -26.14 -28.74
N LEU A 100 3.72 -26.04 -27.41
CA LEU A 100 2.46 -26.25 -26.69
C LEU A 100 1.40 -25.22 -27.12
N ILE A 101 1.79 -23.95 -27.27
CA ILE A 101 0.94 -22.87 -27.79
C ILE A 101 0.42 -23.20 -29.20
N GLU A 102 1.29 -23.65 -30.11
CA GLU A 102 0.87 -24.00 -31.46
C GLU A 102 -0.09 -25.19 -31.49
N GLU A 103 0.13 -26.19 -30.62
CA GLU A 103 -0.78 -27.33 -30.47
C GLU A 103 -2.14 -26.91 -29.91
N ILE A 104 -2.17 -26.05 -28.88
CA ILE A 104 -3.41 -25.49 -28.31
C ILE A 104 -4.15 -24.68 -29.38
N ARG A 105 -3.47 -23.74 -30.06
CA ARG A 105 -4.04 -22.94 -31.15
C ARG A 105 -4.60 -23.82 -32.28
N LYS A 106 -3.93 -24.93 -32.61
CA LYS A 106 -4.39 -25.87 -33.63
C LYS A 106 -5.64 -26.62 -33.19
N ARG A 107 -5.67 -27.18 -31.98
CA ARG A 107 -6.86 -27.83 -31.41
C ARG A 107 -8.05 -26.87 -31.35
N ASN A 108 -7.81 -25.61 -30.99
CA ASN A 108 -8.88 -24.61 -30.89
C ASN A 108 -9.46 -24.25 -32.28
N ARG A 109 -8.64 -24.08 -33.31
CA ARG A 109 -9.13 -23.91 -34.71
C ARG A 109 -9.92 -25.11 -35.23
N GLU A 110 -9.54 -26.33 -34.84
CA GLU A 110 -10.25 -27.55 -35.24
C GLU A 110 -11.60 -27.66 -34.50
N ARG A 111 -11.69 -27.20 -33.24
CA ARG A 111 -12.92 -27.16 -32.43
C ARG A 111 -13.94 -26.11 -32.90
N GLU A 112 -13.50 -24.95 -33.38
CA GLU A 112 -14.36 -23.92 -33.98
C GLU A 112 -15.19 -24.45 -35.16
N HIS A 113 -14.68 -25.48 -35.87
CA HIS A 113 -15.36 -26.08 -37.02
C HIS A 113 -16.40 -27.14 -36.63
N GLU A 114 -16.35 -27.70 -35.41
CA GLU A 114 -17.21 -28.81 -34.96
C GLU A 114 -18.25 -28.43 -33.89
N ALA A 115 -18.20 -27.21 -33.33
CA ALA A 115 -19.12 -26.78 -32.28
C ALA A 115 -20.57 -26.58 -32.79
N THR A 116 -21.35 -27.66 -32.83
CA THR A 116 -22.80 -27.57 -32.66
C THR A 116 -23.08 -27.18 -31.21
N PHE A 117 -23.32 -25.89 -30.94
CA PHE A 117 -23.66 -25.36 -29.62
C PHE A 117 -24.80 -26.17 -28.99
N THR A 118 -24.48 -27.06 -28.05
CA THR A 118 -25.42 -27.92 -27.33
C THR A 118 -26.18 -27.14 -26.24
N GLU A 119 -27.41 -27.59 -25.94
CA GLU A 119 -28.35 -27.01 -24.96
C GLU A 119 -27.90 -27.14 -23.48
N ILE A 120 -26.62 -26.97 -23.17
CA ILE A 120 -26.06 -27.20 -21.84
C ILE A 120 -26.26 -25.96 -20.95
N TRP A 121 -26.79 -26.19 -19.75
CA TRP A 121 -27.04 -25.15 -18.77
C TRP A 121 -25.88 -25.04 -17.78
N TYR A 122 -25.23 -23.88 -17.76
CA TYR A 122 -24.22 -23.54 -16.76
C TYR A 122 -24.86 -22.87 -15.56
N THR A 123 -24.37 -23.16 -14.35
CA THR A 123 -24.84 -22.55 -13.10
C THR A 123 -23.69 -21.80 -12.45
N PHE A 124 -23.92 -20.53 -12.10
CA PHE A 124 -22.92 -19.63 -11.54
C PHE A 124 -23.57 -18.65 -10.56
N VAL A 125 -22.75 -18.06 -9.70
CA VAL A 125 -23.16 -16.99 -8.77
C VAL A 125 -23.38 -15.70 -9.55
N ASP A 126 -24.29 -14.84 -9.10
CA ASP A 126 -24.50 -13.52 -9.68
C ASP A 126 -23.19 -12.71 -9.78
N PRO A 127 -22.81 -12.19 -10.97
CA PRO A 127 -21.65 -11.32 -11.10
C PRO A 127 -21.68 -10.08 -10.19
N TYR A 128 -22.88 -9.63 -9.79
CA TYR A 128 -23.11 -8.51 -8.87
C TYR A 128 -23.49 -8.98 -7.44
N ALA A 129 -23.21 -10.24 -7.09
CA ALA A 129 -23.40 -10.72 -5.72
C ALA A 129 -22.53 -9.90 -4.75
N THR A 130 -23.18 -9.28 -3.78
CA THR A 130 -22.53 -8.49 -2.72
C THR A 130 -22.11 -9.33 -1.52
N ASP A 131 -22.58 -10.57 -1.47
CA ASP A 131 -22.27 -11.55 -0.45
C ASP A 131 -22.41 -12.96 -1.06
N VAL A 132 -21.55 -13.89 -0.67
CA VAL A 132 -21.51 -15.25 -1.22
C VAL A 132 -21.30 -16.27 -0.10
N ASP A 133 -21.87 -17.46 -0.28
CA ASP A 133 -21.65 -18.59 0.60
C ASP A 133 -20.99 -19.73 -0.21
N GLU A 134 -19.68 -19.89 -0.02
CA GLU A 134 -18.90 -20.96 -0.66
C GLU A 134 -18.95 -22.30 0.09
N ARG A 135 -19.58 -22.38 1.27
CA ARG A 135 -19.62 -23.57 2.17
C ARG A 135 -18.33 -24.40 2.20
N GLY A 136 -17.18 -23.74 2.22
CA GLY A 136 -15.87 -24.39 2.31
C GLY A 136 -15.58 -25.39 1.18
N SER A 137 -16.14 -25.20 -0.02
CA SER A 137 -15.74 -25.99 -1.18
C SER A 137 -15.08 -25.09 -2.21
N ASP A 138 -13.86 -25.45 -2.65
CA ASP A 138 -13.15 -24.82 -3.78
C ASP A 138 -13.90 -24.95 -5.13
N ASP A 139 -15.09 -25.54 -5.13
CA ASP A 139 -15.95 -25.78 -6.28
C ASP A 139 -16.89 -24.59 -6.50
N ALA A 140 -16.54 -23.71 -7.44
CA ALA A 140 -17.31 -22.53 -7.82
C ALA A 140 -18.76 -22.85 -8.22
N HIS A 141 -19.09 -24.09 -8.62
CA HIS A 141 -20.46 -24.49 -8.95
C HIS A 141 -21.34 -24.75 -7.71
N LYS A 142 -20.74 -24.88 -6.52
CA LYS A 142 -21.44 -25.04 -5.24
C LYS A 142 -21.65 -23.72 -4.50
N ALA A 143 -20.86 -22.70 -4.82
CA ALA A 143 -21.01 -21.35 -4.29
C ALA A 143 -22.38 -20.77 -4.66
N VAL A 144 -23.00 -20.03 -3.74
CA VAL A 144 -24.29 -19.37 -3.94
C VAL A 144 -24.21 -17.90 -3.57
N GLY A 145 -24.90 -17.04 -4.32
CA GLY A 145 -25.08 -15.66 -3.90
C GLY A 145 -26.02 -15.59 -2.71
N VAL A 146 -25.73 -14.70 -1.76
CA VAL A 146 -26.57 -14.42 -0.60
C VAL A 146 -27.30 -13.10 -0.84
N LEU A 147 -28.63 -13.14 -0.70
CA LEU A 147 -29.49 -11.98 -0.81
C LEU A 147 -30.26 -11.81 0.51
N VAL A 148 -30.07 -10.67 1.16
CA VAL A 148 -30.94 -10.23 2.26
C VAL A 148 -31.99 -9.27 1.71
N VAL A 149 -33.27 -9.59 1.92
CA VAL A 149 -34.39 -8.73 1.55
C VAL A 149 -35.01 -8.13 2.80
N LYS A 150 -35.20 -6.81 2.79
CA LYS A 150 -35.93 -6.07 3.81
C LYS A 150 -36.79 -5.01 3.15
N ASN A 151 -38.09 -4.96 3.48
CA ASN A 151 -39.05 -4.03 2.88
C ASN A 151 -39.06 -4.07 1.34
N GLY A 152 -38.88 -5.25 0.74
CA GLY A 152 -38.88 -5.45 -0.70
C GLY A 152 -37.63 -4.94 -1.44
N LYS A 153 -36.56 -4.58 -0.74
CA LYS A 153 -35.29 -4.15 -1.31
C LYS A 153 -34.14 -5.03 -0.85
N ARG A 154 -33.06 -5.08 -1.63
CA ARG A 154 -31.78 -5.66 -1.21
C ARG A 154 -31.25 -4.84 -0.05
N LEU A 155 -30.85 -5.52 1.01
CA LEU A 155 -30.13 -4.97 2.15
C LEU A 155 -28.72 -5.54 2.12
N ILE A 156 -27.70 -4.68 2.13
CA ILE A 156 -26.30 -5.11 2.29
C ILE A 156 -26.07 -5.40 3.77
N ASP A 157 -26.25 -4.36 4.59
CA ASP A 157 -26.26 -4.44 6.05
C ASP A 157 -27.05 -3.25 6.63
N GLU A 158 -27.10 -3.15 7.96
CA GLU A 158 -27.78 -2.07 8.69
C GLU A 158 -26.80 -1.04 9.30
N TYR A 159 -25.55 -1.01 8.81
CA TYR A 159 -24.54 -0.10 9.35
C TYR A 159 -24.89 1.36 9.02
N VAL A 160 -24.71 2.24 10.00
CA VAL A 160 -24.91 3.68 9.86
C VAL A 160 -23.59 4.37 10.17
N TRP A 161 -23.02 5.02 9.15
CA TRP A 161 -21.80 5.82 9.24
C TRP A 161 -21.91 6.92 10.29
N LYS A 162 -20.87 7.11 11.11
CA LYS A 162 -20.87 8.05 12.22
C LYS A 162 -19.87 9.19 12.04
N TYR A 163 -18.78 8.95 11.31
CA TYR A 163 -17.65 9.87 11.20
C TYR A 163 -17.37 10.29 9.76
N ASP A 164 -18.39 10.22 8.91
CA ASP A 164 -18.25 10.49 7.48
C ASP A 164 -17.88 11.94 7.12
N ASP A 165 -18.17 12.86 8.05
CA ASP A 165 -17.87 14.29 7.95
C ASP A 165 -16.49 14.66 8.56
N CYS A 166 -15.73 13.69 9.07
CA CYS A 166 -14.40 13.94 9.62
C CYS A 166 -13.44 14.40 8.51
N ALA A 167 -12.63 15.43 8.81
CA ALA A 167 -11.62 15.89 7.87
C ALA A 167 -10.51 14.83 7.73
N LEU A 168 -10.19 14.50 6.48
CA LEU A 168 -9.13 13.57 6.12
C LEU A 168 -7.88 14.33 5.64
N PRO A 169 -6.68 13.77 5.84
CA PRO A 169 -5.42 14.36 5.38
C PRO A 169 -5.41 14.58 3.86
N SER A 170 -4.78 15.67 3.42
CA SER A 170 -4.52 15.91 2.00
C SER A 170 -3.48 14.93 1.45
N ASP A 171 -3.39 14.82 0.12
CA ASP A 171 -2.56 13.82 -0.54
C ASP A 171 -1.06 13.96 -0.19
N GLU A 172 -0.56 15.19 -0.04
CA GLU A 172 0.85 15.43 0.34
C GLU A 172 1.18 15.01 1.78
N GLN A 173 0.17 14.82 2.63
CA GLN A 173 0.32 14.42 4.04
C GLN A 173 0.27 12.89 4.23
N LEU A 174 0.09 12.13 3.15
CA LEU A 174 -0.04 10.68 3.26
C LEU A 174 1.29 10.02 3.65
N ILE A 175 1.19 9.17 4.67
CA ILE A 175 2.16 8.15 5.07
C ILE A 175 1.35 6.86 5.01
N ILE A 176 1.58 6.10 3.95
CA ILE A 176 0.79 4.93 3.58
C ILE A 176 1.32 3.73 4.36
N TYR A 177 0.43 2.93 4.95
CA TYR A 177 0.80 1.66 5.59
C TYR A 177 0.11 0.52 4.86
N GLU A 178 0.88 -0.24 4.09
CA GLU A 178 0.40 -1.38 3.32
C GLU A 178 0.25 -2.61 4.22
N LEU A 179 -0.94 -3.21 4.23
CA LEU A 179 -1.21 -4.36 5.08
C LEU A 179 -2.14 -5.40 4.44
N HIS A 180 -1.87 -6.67 4.76
CA HIS A 180 -2.80 -7.79 4.52
C HIS A 180 -3.65 -8.03 5.76
N VAL A 181 -4.98 -7.94 5.65
CA VAL A 181 -5.91 -8.10 6.80
C VAL A 181 -5.68 -9.43 7.54
N GLY A 182 -5.41 -10.49 6.78
CA GLY A 182 -5.25 -11.85 7.30
C GLY A 182 -3.97 -12.09 8.10
N ASP A 183 -2.90 -11.35 7.78
CA ASP A 183 -1.58 -11.55 8.40
C ASP A 183 -1.20 -10.43 9.37
N PHE A 184 -1.70 -9.22 9.15
CA PHE A 184 -1.45 -8.08 10.01
C PHE A 184 -1.93 -8.34 11.43
N SER A 185 -3.07 -9.03 11.57
CA SER A 185 -3.80 -9.08 12.82
C SER A 185 -3.95 -10.51 13.34
N GLY A 186 -3.70 -10.68 14.65
CA GLY A 186 -3.55 -12.00 15.28
C GLY A 186 -2.09 -12.46 15.25
N GLY A 187 -1.45 -12.50 16.43
CA GLY A 187 -0.06 -12.97 16.56
C GLY A 187 0.05 -14.49 16.37
N LEU A 188 1.26 -15.02 16.57
CA LEU A 188 1.54 -16.46 16.49
C LEU A 188 0.67 -17.29 17.44
N ASP A 189 0.26 -16.70 18.57
CA ASP A 189 -0.60 -17.35 19.58
C ASP A 189 -2.11 -17.18 19.33
N ASP A 190 -2.52 -16.56 18.21
CA ASP A 190 -3.94 -16.42 17.90
C ASP A 190 -4.54 -17.81 17.56
N PRO A 191 -5.63 -18.24 18.24
CA PRO A 191 -6.28 -19.49 17.95
C PRO A 191 -6.88 -19.58 16.53
N ASN A 192 -7.09 -18.44 15.87
CA ASN A 192 -7.56 -18.38 14.49
C ASN A 192 -6.38 -18.25 13.53
N GLY A 193 -6.37 -19.07 12.48
CA GLY A 193 -5.30 -19.05 11.47
C GLY A 193 -5.18 -17.74 10.66
N ARG A 194 -6.20 -16.88 10.66
CA ARG A 194 -6.28 -15.66 9.84
C ARG A 194 -6.90 -14.51 10.64
N GLY A 195 -6.37 -13.30 10.45
CA GLY A 195 -6.92 -12.05 10.96
C GLY A 195 -8.21 -11.61 10.26
N ALA A 196 -8.90 -10.64 10.85
CA ALA A 196 -10.20 -10.12 10.40
C ALA A 196 -10.27 -8.59 10.56
N PHE A 197 -11.25 -7.93 9.94
CA PHE A 197 -11.37 -6.45 9.98
C PHE A 197 -11.46 -5.89 11.41
N LYS A 198 -12.17 -6.58 12.31
CA LYS A 198 -12.23 -6.22 13.75
C LYS A 198 -10.86 -6.24 14.42
N ASN A 199 -9.95 -7.11 13.98
CA ASN A 199 -8.61 -7.20 14.55
C ASN A 199 -7.72 -6.06 14.04
N VAL A 200 -7.88 -5.63 12.78
CA VAL A 200 -7.25 -4.39 12.25
C VAL A 200 -7.77 -3.17 13.02
N THR A 201 -9.08 -3.08 13.26
CA THR A 201 -9.72 -2.00 14.04
C THR A 201 -9.09 -1.86 15.44
N LYS A 202 -8.75 -2.97 16.10
CA LYS A 202 -8.07 -2.97 17.42
C LYS A 202 -6.63 -2.44 17.39
N LYS A 203 -6.03 -2.26 16.21
CA LYS A 203 -4.67 -1.76 16.00
C LYS A 203 -4.64 -0.30 15.56
N ILE A 204 -5.77 0.41 15.55
CA ILE A 204 -5.83 1.83 15.18
C ILE A 204 -4.89 2.70 16.05
N ASP A 205 -4.86 2.47 17.36
CA ASP A 205 -3.98 3.23 18.26
C ASP A 205 -2.50 3.04 17.91
N TYR A 206 -2.12 1.81 17.51
CA TYR A 206 -0.78 1.49 17.04
C TYR A 206 -0.43 2.24 15.74
N LEU A 207 -1.31 2.19 14.74
CA LEU A 207 -1.10 2.89 13.46
C LEU A 207 -0.99 4.41 13.67
N LYS A 208 -1.81 4.96 14.56
CA LYS A 208 -1.78 6.37 14.93
C LYS A 208 -0.50 6.77 15.65
N GLU A 209 -0.04 5.97 16.60
CA GLU A 209 1.24 6.19 17.29
C GLU A 209 2.42 6.11 16.31
N LEU A 210 2.35 5.20 15.34
CA LEU A 210 3.31 5.10 14.25
C LEU A 210 3.30 6.32 13.32
N GLY A 211 2.26 7.16 13.36
CA GLY A 211 2.12 8.35 12.51
C GLY A 211 1.56 8.06 11.12
N VAL A 212 0.91 6.91 10.93
CA VAL A 212 0.23 6.54 9.68
C VAL A 212 -0.97 7.45 9.44
N THR A 213 -1.14 7.91 8.21
CA THR A 213 -2.27 8.77 7.79
C THR A 213 -3.12 8.14 6.68
N ALA A 214 -2.66 7.03 6.10
CA ALA A 214 -3.47 6.17 5.24
C ALA A 214 -3.06 4.71 5.41
N ILE A 215 -4.01 3.79 5.39
CA ILE A 215 -3.72 2.37 5.18
C ILE A 215 -4.00 2.02 3.72
N GLU A 216 -3.17 1.16 3.15
CA GLU A 216 -3.44 0.47 1.89
C GLU A 216 -3.75 -0.98 2.20
N LEU A 217 -5.02 -1.35 2.00
CA LEU A 217 -5.46 -2.72 2.18
C LEU A 217 -5.12 -3.51 0.92
N MET A 218 -4.25 -4.51 1.06
CA MET A 218 -4.13 -5.57 0.05
C MET A 218 -5.52 -6.16 -0.26
N PRO A 219 -5.73 -6.79 -1.44
CA PRO A 219 -7.07 -6.97 -1.96
C PRO A 219 -8.00 -7.73 -1.01
N ILE A 220 -9.22 -7.18 -0.84
CA ILE A 220 -10.25 -7.70 0.08
C ILE A 220 -11.46 -8.28 -0.65
N LYS A 221 -11.37 -8.43 -1.98
CA LYS A 221 -12.44 -9.03 -2.78
C LYS A 221 -12.41 -10.54 -2.61
N GLU A 222 -13.59 -11.16 -2.61
CA GLU A 222 -13.70 -12.60 -2.43
C GLU A 222 -13.00 -13.38 -3.56
N TYR A 223 -12.28 -14.42 -3.17
CA TYR A 223 -11.35 -15.15 -4.02
C TYR A 223 -11.40 -16.67 -3.74
N PRO A 224 -10.82 -17.52 -4.61
CA PRO A 224 -10.74 -18.96 -4.39
C PRO A 224 -9.86 -19.37 -3.20
N GLY A 225 -10.36 -20.30 -2.38
CA GLY A 225 -9.54 -21.03 -1.42
C GLY A 225 -9.21 -20.23 -0.16
N ASN A 226 -8.17 -20.65 0.58
CA ASN A 226 -7.96 -20.16 1.95
C ASN A 226 -6.93 -19.02 2.07
N HIS A 227 -6.11 -18.79 1.04
CA HIS A 227 -4.99 -17.86 1.12
C HIS A 227 -4.46 -17.46 -0.29
N SER A 228 -5.06 -16.43 -0.89
CA SER A 228 -4.60 -15.79 -2.13
C SER A 228 -5.36 -14.48 -2.30
N CYS A 229 -4.74 -13.30 -2.36
CA CYS A 229 -5.51 -12.05 -2.46
C CYS A 229 -5.61 -11.47 -3.89
N TYR A 230 -4.74 -11.88 -4.83
CA TYR A 230 -4.65 -11.23 -6.14
C TYR A 230 -5.52 -11.83 -7.26
N ASN A 231 -6.39 -12.81 -6.96
CA ASN A 231 -7.22 -13.48 -7.96
C ASN A 231 -8.73 -13.35 -7.63
N PRO A 232 -9.30 -12.13 -7.74
CA PRO A 232 -10.69 -11.91 -7.36
C PRO A 232 -11.65 -12.74 -8.22
N ARG A 233 -12.55 -13.47 -7.55
CA ARG A 233 -13.64 -14.21 -8.21
C ARG A 233 -14.93 -13.40 -8.24
N TYR A 234 -15.23 -12.68 -7.16
CA TYR A 234 -16.46 -11.88 -7.03
C TYR A 234 -16.13 -10.42 -6.68
N HIS A 235 -16.27 -9.52 -7.65
CA HIS A 235 -15.81 -8.13 -7.52
C HIS A 235 -16.72 -7.25 -6.64
N PHE A 236 -17.90 -7.74 -6.27
CA PHE A 236 -18.85 -7.04 -5.40
C PHE A 236 -18.93 -7.65 -3.99
N ALA A 237 -18.41 -8.87 -3.80
CA ALA A 237 -18.35 -9.49 -2.49
C ALA A 237 -17.01 -9.17 -1.81
N ILE A 238 -17.08 -8.98 -0.50
CA ILE A 238 -15.91 -8.84 0.36
C ILE A 238 -15.54 -10.24 0.85
N GLU A 239 -14.24 -10.50 0.96
CA GLU A 239 -13.67 -11.75 1.46
C GLU A 239 -14.29 -12.16 2.80
N THR A 240 -15.10 -13.21 2.75
CA THR A 240 -15.97 -13.66 3.84
C THR A 240 -15.19 -14.08 5.09
N SER A 241 -13.95 -14.57 4.92
CA SER A 241 -13.11 -14.97 6.05
C SER A 241 -12.60 -13.79 6.90
N TYR A 242 -12.62 -12.55 6.38
CA TYR A 242 -12.26 -11.35 7.14
C TYR A 242 -13.39 -10.81 8.02
N GLY A 243 -14.59 -11.39 7.91
CA GLY A 243 -15.79 -10.99 8.66
C GLY A 243 -16.85 -10.31 7.79
N PRO A 244 -18.02 -9.99 8.38
CA PRO A 244 -19.13 -9.37 7.66
C PRO A 244 -18.80 -7.95 7.19
N THR A 245 -19.57 -7.44 6.21
CA THR A 245 -19.43 -6.06 5.68
C THR A 245 -19.55 -4.99 6.77
N THR A 246 -20.31 -5.23 7.83
CA THR A 246 -20.41 -4.32 8.98
C THR A 246 -19.07 -4.11 9.69
N ASP A 247 -18.22 -5.13 9.71
CA ASP A 247 -16.91 -5.04 10.36
C ASP A 247 -15.94 -4.23 9.49
N LEU A 248 -16.03 -4.35 8.17
CA LEU A 248 -15.27 -3.49 7.24
C LEU A 248 -15.71 -2.03 7.37
N LYS A 249 -17.03 -1.76 7.36
CA LYS A 249 -17.55 -0.39 7.54
C LYS A 249 -17.15 0.19 8.89
N GLU A 250 -17.23 -0.60 9.97
CA GLU A 250 -16.78 -0.16 11.29
C GLU A 250 -15.28 0.17 11.32
N MET A 251 -14.45 -0.65 10.68
CA MET A 251 -13.02 -0.39 10.56
C MET A 251 -12.76 0.93 9.83
N ILE A 252 -13.40 1.15 8.67
CA ILE A 252 -13.23 2.39 7.88
C ILE A 252 -13.71 3.61 8.68
N ASP A 253 -14.90 3.54 9.30
CA ASP A 253 -15.48 4.64 10.07
C ASP A 253 -14.58 5.03 11.27
N GLU A 254 -14.00 4.05 11.98
CA GLU A 254 -13.06 4.34 13.07
C GLU A 254 -11.67 4.80 12.59
N MET A 255 -11.24 4.42 11.37
CA MET A 255 -10.04 5.00 10.73
C MET A 255 -10.28 6.48 10.38
N HIS A 256 -11.40 6.80 9.75
CA HIS A 256 -11.79 8.18 9.41
C HIS A 256 -11.86 9.09 10.63
N LYS A 257 -12.46 8.60 11.72
CA LYS A 257 -12.49 9.29 13.02
C LYS A 257 -11.09 9.66 13.52
N ASN A 258 -10.07 8.86 13.18
CA ASN A 258 -8.69 9.08 13.58
C ASN A 258 -7.85 9.79 12.51
N GLY A 259 -8.47 10.29 11.44
CA GLY A 259 -7.76 10.98 10.35
C GLY A 259 -6.90 10.04 9.50
N ILE A 260 -7.27 8.76 9.43
CA ILE A 260 -6.60 7.74 8.61
C ILE A 260 -7.48 7.43 7.42
N ARG A 261 -6.94 7.61 6.21
CA ARG A 261 -7.59 7.23 4.95
C ARG A 261 -7.48 5.73 4.70
N VAL A 262 -8.42 5.17 3.95
CA VAL A 262 -8.42 3.76 3.53
C VAL A 262 -8.33 3.67 2.01
N ILE A 263 -7.16 3.26 1.53
CA ILE A 263 -6.88 2.96 0.11
C ILE A 263 -7.07 1.46 -0.09
N LEU A 264 -7.76 1.09 -1.17
CA LEU A 264 -7.95 -0.32 -1.52
C LEU A 264 -7.03 -0.72 -2.67
N ASP A 265 -6.30 -1.82 -2.50
CA ASP A 265 -5.64 -2.49 -3.62
C ASP A 265 -6.67 -3.20 -4.51
N GLY A 266 -6.75 -2.75 -5.75
CA GLY A 266 -7.77 -3.10 -6.73
C GLY A 266 -7.18 -3.88 -7.90
N VAL A 267 -7.50 -5.17 -7.94
CA VAL A 267 -7.14 -6.05 -9.06
C VAL A 267 -8.15 -5.89 -10.19
N TYR A 268 -7.77 -5.09 -11.19
CA TYR A 268 -8.58 -4.80 -12.37
C TYR A 268 -7.88 -5.15 -13.69
N ASN A 269 -6.75 -5.86 -13.63
CA ASN A 269 -6.04 -6.36 -14.80
C ASN A 269 -6.57 -7.76 -15.23
N HIS A 270 -6.92 -8.62 -14.27
CA HIS A 270 -7.46 -9.96 -14.52
C HIS A 270 -8.56 -10.34 -13.49
N CYS A 271 -9.07 -11.56 -13.58
CA CYS A 271 -9.88 -12.20 -12.54
C CYS A 271 -9.58 -13.71 -12.43
N ASP A 272 -10.19 -14.38 -11.46
CA ASP A 272 -10.16 -15.85 -11.39
C ASP A 272 -10.83 -16.50 -12.62
N GLY A 273 -10.27 -17.62 -13.09
CA GLY A 273 -10.77 -18.34 -14.27
C GLY A 273 -12.20 -18.87 -14.10
N SER A 274 -12.64 -19.12 -12.87
CA SER A 274 -14.00 -19.57 -12.55
C SER A 274 -14.97 -18.43 -12.20
N ALA A 275 -14.57 -17.16 -12.38
CA ALA A 275 -15.42 -16.01 -12.12
C ALA A 275 -16.75 -16.07 -12.91
N PRO A 276 -17.87 -15.57 -12.37
CA PRO A 276 -19.19 -15.64 -13.02
C PRO A 276 -19.25 -15.25 -14.50
N LEU A 277 -18.57 -14.16 -14.87
CA LEU A 277 -18.64 -13.62 -16.23
C LEU A 277 -17.95 -14.51 -17.26
N THR A 278 -16.94 -15.28 -16.87
CA THR A 278 -16.30 -16.26 -17.76
C THR A 278 -17.32 -17.34 -18.16
N GLN A 279 -18.23 -17.70 -17.23
CA GLN A 279 -19.28 -18.69 -17.44
C GLN A 279 -20.50 -18.16 -18.22
N VAL A 280 -20.73 -16.84 -18.21
CA VAL A 280 -21.82 -16.22 -18.98
C VAL A 280 -21.49 -16.22 -20.48
N ASP A 281 -20.40 -15.56 -20.85
CA ASP A 281 -19.88 -15.41 -22.21
C ASP A 281 -18.46 -14.81 -22.13
N HIS A 282 -17.42 -15.66 -22.10
CA HIS A 282 -16.06 -15.23 -21.82
C HIS A 282 -15.59 -14.03 -22.68
N ASP A 283 -15.74 -14.13 -24.01
CA ASP A 283 -15.18 -13.16 -24.94
C ASP A 283 -15.94 -11.83 -24.96
N TYR A 284 -17.10 -11.78 -24.31
CA TYR A 284 -17.87 -10.56 -24.17
C TYR A 284 -17.27 -9.60 -23.12
N TRP A 285 -16.59 -10.12 -22.11
CA TRP A 285 -15.92 -9.32 -21.06
C TRP A 285 -14.39 -9.40 -21.09
N PHE A 286 -13.83 -10.50 -21.58
CA PHE A 286 -12.41 -10.80 -21.51
C PHE A 286 -11.79 -10.95 -22.88
N HIS A 287 -10.46 -10.83 -22.95
CA HIS A 287 -9.73 -11.17 -24.17
C HIS A 287 -9.79 -12.68 -24.38
N HIS A 288 -10.12 -13.12 -25.60
CA HIS A 288 -10.18 -14.56 -25.94
C HIS A 288 -8.86 -15.29 -25.64
N HIS A 289 -7.74 -14.59 -25.80
CA HIS A 289 -6.41 -15.03 -25.38
C HIS A 289 -5.73 -13.92 -24.57
N PRO A 290 -4.88 -14.27 -23.59
CA PRO A 290 -4.10 -13.27 -22.86
C PRO A 290 -3.24 -12.45 -23.83
N LYS A 291 -3.03 -11.17 -23.51
CA LYS A 291 -2.19 -10.28 -24.33
C LYS A 291 -0.73 -10.70 -24.25
N ASP A 292 -0.30 -11.14 -23.07
CA ASP A 292 1.00 -11.74 -22.82
C ASP A 292 0.83 -12.98 -21.95
N ILE A 293 1.07 -14.14 -22.52
CA ILE A 293 0.83 -15.41 -21.83
C ILE A 293 1.88 -15.71 -20.76
N ALA A 294 3.07 -15.09 -20.82
CA ALA A 294 4.08 -15.19 -19.78
C ALA A 294 3.71 -14.38 -18.52
N MET A 295 2.76 -13.45 -18.65
CA MET A 295 2.31 -12.55 -17.59
C MET A 295 0.80 -12.68 -17.34
N SER A 296 0.24 -13.86 -17.59
CA SER A 296 -1.20 -14.13 -17.49
C SER A 296 -1.55 -14.83 -16.18
N TRP A 297 -2.24 -14.13 -15.28
CA TRP A 297 -2.72 -14.68 -14.00
C TRP A 297 -4.19 -15.14 -14.02
N GLY A 298 -4.87 -14.97 -15.15
CA GLY A 298 -6.27 -15.35 -15.35
C GLY A 298 -6.88 -14.61 -16.54
N PRO A 299 -8.20 -14.74 -16.77
CA PRO A 299 -8.88 -13.97 -17.82
C PRO A 299 -8.64 -12.46 -17.69
N GLU A 300 -8.05 -11.88 -18.74
CA GLU A 300 -7.76 -10.45 -18.81
C GLU A 300 -8.97 -9.66 -19.33
N TRP A 301 -9.32 -8.55 -18.66
CA TRP A 301 -10.44 -7.70 -19.05
C TRP A 301 -10.23 -7.07 -20.43
N ASN A 302 -11.25 -7.13 -21.29
CA ASN A 302 -11.23 -6.49 -22.60
C ASN A 302 -11.86 -5.09 -22.57
N TYR A 303 -11.09 -4.11 -22.09
CA TYR A 303 -11.52 -2.71 -22.04
C TYR A 303 -11.65 -2.03 -23.41
N ASN A 304 -11.26 -2.70 -24.49
CA ASN A 304 -11.34 -2.20 -25.87
C ASN A 304 -12.59 -2.69 -26.62
N PHE A 305 -13.36 -3.60 -26.04
CA PHE A 305 -14.58 -4.08 -26.66
C PHE A 305 -15.76 -3.14 -26.36
N TYR A 306 -16.39 -2.67 -27.45
CA TYR A 306 -17.58 -1.85 -27.40
C TYR A 306 -18.72 -2.56 -28.13
N ASP A 307 -19.82 -2.78 -27.42
CA ASP A 307 -21.05 -3.31 -27.97
C ASP A 307 -21.95 -2.18 -28.46
N SER A 308 -21.99 -2.00 -29.78
CA SER A 308 -22.82 -0.99 -30.42
C SER A 308 -24.33 -1.28 -30.37
N LYS A 309 -24.78 -2.54 -30.19
CA LYS A 309 -26.20 -2.88 -30.11
C LYS A 309 -26.80 -2.34 -28.81
N TYR A 310 -26.09 -2.51 -27.70
CA TYR A 310 -26.54 -2.08 -26.37
C TYR A 310 -25.84 -0.81 -25.87
N ASN A 311 -24.99 -0.20 -26.71
CA ASN A 311 -24.28 1.05 -26.42
C ASN A 311 -23.48 0.98 -25.10
N VAL A 312 -22.67 -0.07 -24.95
CA VAL A 312 -21.97 -0.37 -23.70
C VAL A 312 -20.54 -0.86 -23.93
N TRP A 313 -19.63 -0.45 -23.06
CA TRP A 313 -18.33 -1.08 -22.88
C TRP A 313 -18.43 -2.06 -21.70
N PRO A 314 -18.70 -3.36 -21.93
CA PRO A 314 -19.14 -4.26 -20.87
C PRO A 314 -18.12 -4.41 -19.74
N ALA A 315 -16.84 -4.60 -20.06
CA ALA A 315 -15.75 -4.66 -19.07
C ALA A 315 -15.63 -3.34 -18.28
N ARG A 316 -15.61 -2.19 -18.98
CA ARG A 316 -15.52 -0.88 -18.33
C ARG A 316 -16.69 -0.65 -17.38
N LYS A 317 -17.92 -0.95 -17.82
CA LYS A 317 -19.13 -0.80 -17.02
C LYS A 317 -19.06 -1.64 -15.75
N PHE A 318 -18.75 -2.93 -15.87
CA PHE A 318 -18.71 -3.84 -14.73
C PHE A 318 -17.67 -3.42 -13.69
N VAL A 319 -16.45 -3.12 -14.14
CA VAL A 319 -15.35 -2.70 -13.25
C VAL A 319 -15.63 -1.33 -12.63
N GLY A 320 -16.12 -0.38 -13.42
CA GLY A 320 -16.53 0.93 -12.91
C GLY A 320 -17.70 0.84 -11.91
N ASP A 321 -18.64 -0.10 -12.10
CA ASP A 321 -19.69 -0.38 -11.13
C ASP A 321 -19.12 -0.95 -9.82
N SER A 322 -18.15 -1.86 -9.88
CA SER A 322 -17.48 -2.43 -8.70
C SER A 322 -16.72 -1.37 -7.90
N ILE A 323 -15.98 -0.50 -8.59
CA ILE A 323 -15.26 0.62 -7.98
C ILE A 323 -16.24 1.58 -7.32
N ARG A 324 -17.26 2.02 -8.05
CA ARG A 324 -18.27 2.93 -7.51
C ARG A 324 -18.98 2.33 -6.29
N TYR A 325 -19.29 1.05 -6.31
CA TYR A 325 -19.85 0.34 -5.16
C TYR A 325 -18.93 0.42 -3.94
N MET A 326 -17.61 0.27 -4.10
CA MET A 326 -16.69 0.46 -2.97
C MET A 326 -16.67 1.90 -2.44
N VAL A 327 -16.75 2.89 -3.33
CA VAL A 327 -16.75 4.30 -2.92
C VAL A 327 -18.08 4.67 -2.25
N GLU A 328 -19.22 4.29 -2.82
CA GLU A 328 -20.56 4.67 -2.34
C GLU A 328 -21.04 3.86 -1.13
N GLU A 329 -20.71 2.57 -1.05
CA GLU A 329 -21.19 1.69 0.04
C GLU A 329 -20.18 1.64 1.20
N PHE A 330 -18.88 1.62 0.90
CA PHE A 330 -17.80 1.44 1.88
C PHE A 330 -16.96 2.69 2.13
N HIS A 331 -17.18 3.78 1.37
CA HIS A 331 -16.55 5.08 1.60
C HIS A 331 -15.01 5.01 1.62
N ILE A 332 -14.41 4.17 0.76
CA ILE A 332 -12.95 4.15 0.58
C ILE A 332 -12.44 5.49 0.03
N ASP A 333 -11.19 5.83 0.33
CA ASP A 333 -10.57 7.13 0.04
C ASP A 333 -9.52 7.08 -1.07
N GLY A 334 -9.39 5.93 -1.74
CA GLY A 334 -8.41 5.75 -2.79
C GLY A 334 -8.35 4.32 -3.30
N ILE A 335 -7.68 4.14 -4.42
CA ILE A 335 -7.45 2.84 -5.04
C ILE A 335 -6.00 2.76 -5.49
N ARG A 336 -5.30 1.69 -5.10
CA ARG A 336 -4.07 1.27 -5.77
C ARG A 336 -4.44 0.29 -6.87
N PHE A 337 -4.07 0.60 -8.11
CA PHE A 337 -4.35 -0.23 -9.28
C PHE A 337 -3.20 -1.22 -9.48
N ASP A 338 -3.48 -2.48 -9.16
CA ASP A 338 -2.59 -3.61 -9.37
C ASP A 338 -2.29 -3.86 -10.85
N ALA A 339 -1.03 -4.14 -11.14
CA ALA A 339 -0.47 -4.34 -12.47
C ALA A 339 -1.05 -3.37 -13.50
N ALA A 340 -1.13 -2.07 -13.16
CA ALA A 340 -1.67 -1.03 -14.04
C ALA A 340 -0.92 -0.98 -15.38
N ARG A 341 0.35 -1.39 -15.39
CA ARG A 341 1.15 -1.59 -16.62
C ARG A 341 0.52 -2.60 -17.57
N GLN A 342 -0.08 -3.67 -17.07
CA GLN A 342 -0.77 -4.65 -17.91
C GLN A 342 -2.13 -4.18 -18.40
N ILE A 343 -2.82 -3.34 -17.62
CA ILE A 343 -4.06 -2.71 -18.08
C ILE A 343 -3.74 -1.84 -19.31
N GLN A 344 -2.73 -0.97 -19.18
CA GLN A 344 -2.19 -0.03 -20.19
C GLN A 344 -3.23 0.69 -21.08
N ASN A 345 -4.46 0.81 -20.60
CA ASN A 345 -5.56 1.45 -21.32
C ASN A 345 -5.83 2.80 -20.69
N PHE A 346 -5.08 3.83 -21.09
CA PHE A 346 -5.16 5.15 -20.47
C PHE A 346 -6.56 5.76 -20.61
N ASP A 347 -7.27 5.50 -21.72
CA ASP A 347 -8.66 5.95 -21.88
C ASP A 347 -9.59 5.36 -20.80
N PHE A 348 -9.45 4.06 -20.51
CA PHE A 348 -10.20 3.40 -19.45
C PHE A 348 -9.76 3.90 -18.06
N LEU A 349 -8.45 3.99 -17.80
CA LEU A 349 -7.94 4.43 -16.51
C LEU A 349 -8.37 5.88 -16.20
N HIS A 350 -8.28 6.78 -17.18
CA HIS A 350 -8.82 8.15 -17.07
C HIS A 350 -10.30 8.14 -16.75
N TRP A 351 -11.08 7.35 -17.49
CA TRP A 351 -12.52 7.27 -17.26
C TRP A 351 -12.84 6.76 -15.86
N VAL A 352 -12.22 5.66 -15.42
CA VAL A 352 -12.57 5.00 -14.16
C VAL A 352 -12.11 5.78 -12.94
N VAL A 353 -10.94 6.43 -12.98
CA VAL A 353 -10.48 7.34 -11.92
C VAL A 353 -11.41 8.55 -11.81
N ASN A 354 -11.86 9.11 -12.94
CA ASN A 354 -12.84 10.20 -12.93
C ASN A 354 -14.22 9.78 -12.42
N GLU A 355 -14.66 8.53 -12.67
CA GLU A 355 -15.88 8.00 -12.07
C GLU A 355 -15.72 7.82 -10.55
N ALA A 356 -14.60 7.28 -10.08
CA ALA A 356 -14.31 7.10 -8.66
C ALA A 356 -14.28 8.43 -7.90
N LYS A 357 -13.56 9.43 -8.42
CA LYS A 357 -13.51 10.79 -7.84
C LYS A 357 -14.88 11.48 -7.85
N ARG A 358 -15.69 11.27 -8.88
CA ARG A 358 -17.07 11.78 -8.91
C ARG A 358 -17.96 11.12 -7.86
N ALA A 359 -17.81 9.81 -7.65
CA ALA A 359 -18.54 9.09 -6.61
C ALA A 359 -18.11 9.52 -5.20
N ALA A 360 -16.82 9.78 -4.98
CA ALA A 360 -16.28 10.28 -3.71
C ALA A 360 -16.74 11.72 -3.39
N GLY A 361 -17.17 12.47 -4.41
CA GLY A 361 -17.67 13.84 -4.24
C GLY A 361 -16.57 14.79 -3.75
N PRO A 362 -16.77 15.53 -2.65
CA PRO A 362 -15.79 16.48 -2.14
C PRO A 362 -14.68 15.84 -1.30
N LYS A 363 -14.77 14.54 -0.97
CA LYS A 363 -13.75 13.88 -0.16
C LYS A 363 -12.45 13.69 -0.95
N PRO A 364 -11.28 13.81 -0.30
CA PRO A 364 -10.01 13.46 -0.93
C PRO A 364 -10.04 12.02 -1.44
N PHE A 365 -9.66 11.81 -2.70
CA PHE A 365 -9.62 10.49 -3.31
C PHE A 365 -8.36 10.32 -4.13
N TYR A 366 -7.49 9.38 -3.74
CA TYR A 366 -6.13 9.26 -4.25
C TYR A 366 -5.94 7.92 -4.97
N CYS A 367 -5.54 7.97 -6.24
CA CYS A 367 -5.32 6.79 -7.06
C CYS A 367 -3.83 6.55 -7.31
N VAL A 368 -3.34 5.37 -6.94
CA VAL A 368 -1.94 4.94 -7.14
C VAL A 368 -1.90 3.86 -8.22
N ALA A 369 -0.89 3.88 -9.08
CA ALA A 369 -0.63 2.77 -10.01
C ALA A 369 0.62 1.98 -9.66
N GLU A 370 0.50 0.66 -9.73
CA GLU A 370 1.63 -0.23 -9.97
C GLU A 370 1.95 -0.23 -11.47
N PHE A 371 2.83 0.68 -11.88
CA PHE A 371 3.16 0.89 -13.29
C PHE A 371 4.65 0.64 -13.52
N LEU A 372 5.07 -0.62 -13.39
CA LEU A 372 6.49 -0.98 -13.36
C LEU A 372 7.08 -1.29 -14.75
N PRO A 373 8.36 -0.96 -15.01
CA PRO A 373 9.19 0.01 -14.28
C PRO A 373 8.54 1.39 -14.24
N ASP A 374 8.76 2.18 -13.19
CA ASP A 374 8.05 3.45 -12.98
C ASP A 374 8.30 4.49 -14.10
N GLU A 375 7.23 5.17 -14.54
CA GLU A 375 7.30 6.18 -15.59
C GLU A 375 6.38 7.38 -15.29
N PRO A 376 6.85 8.63 -15.46
CA PRO A 376 6.05 9.83 -15.18
C PRO A 376 4.78 9.99 -16.02
N CYS A 377 4.68 9.30 -17.16
CA CYS A 377 3.54 9.41 -18.05
C CYS A 377 2.21 9.00 -17.40
N VAL A 378 2.26 8.17 -16.35
CA VAL A 378 1.05 7.69 -15.66
C VAL A 378 0.51 8.69 -14.63
N THR A 379 1.32 9.64 -14.16
CA THR A 379 0.96 10.58 -13.07
C THR A 379 1.07 12.06 -13.42
N ASN A 380 1.68 12.39 -14.56
CA ASN A 380 1.78 13.77 -15.05
C ASN A 380 0.42 14.29 -15.56
N ILE A 381 0.39 15.51 -16.11
CA ILE A 381 -0.84 16.23 -16.51
C ILE A 381 -1.81 15.39 -17.37
N ASP A 382 -1.28 14.58 -18.29
CA ASP A 382 -2.06 13.72 -19.19
C ASP A 382 -2.18 12.26 -18.68
N GLY A 383 -1.61 11.98 -17.50
CA GLY A 383 -1.61 10.67 -16.86
C GLY A 383 -2.92 10.40 -16.11
N PRO A 384 -3.39 9.14 -16.06
CA PRO A 384 -4.66 8.81 -15.43
C PRO A 384 -4.63 8.73 -13.90
N MET A 385 -3.46 8.73 -13.27
CA MET A 385 -3.28 8.46 -11.84
C MET A 385 -2.73 9.67 -11.09
N ASP A 386 -2.93 9.69 -9.77
CA ASP A 386 -2.35 10.73 -8.92
C ASP A 386 -0.89 10.41 -8.58
N GLY A 387 -0.60 9.14 -8.28
CA GLY A 387 0.72 8.63 -7.97
C GLY A 387 1.01 7.26 -8.60
N CYS A 388 2.28 6.85 -8.56
CA CYS A 388 2.70 5.50 -8.90
C CYS A 388 3.79 5.02 -7.93
N TRP A 389 3.95 3.71 -7.83
CA TRP A 389 5.07 3.12 -7.11
C TRP A 389 6.41 3.58 -7.69
N HIS A 390 7.36 3.91 -6.80
CA HIS A 390 8.67 4.43 -7.18
C HIS A 390 9.74 3.33 -7.18
N ASP A 391 9.62 2.40 -8.12
CA ASP A 391 10.49 1.24 -8.25
C ASP A 391 11.97 1.61 -8.46
N SER A 392 12.23 2.70 -9.18
CA SER A 392 13.58 3.26 -9.34
C SER A 392 14.25 3.59 -8.01
N LEU A 393 13.54 4.17 -7.04
CA LEU A 393 14.08 4.45 -5.71
C LEU A 393 14.33 3.15 -4.94
N TYR A 394 13.37 2.22 -4.96
CA TYR A 394 13.53 0.90 -4.30
C TYR A 394 14.81 0.19 -4.77
N TRP A 395 14.99 0.01 -6.08
CA TRP A 395 16.19 -0.68 -6.59
C TRP A 395 17.49 0.07 -6.31
N THR A 396 17.45 1.41 -6.34
CA THR A 396 18.62 2.23 -6.00
C THR A 396 18.99 2.08 -4.52
N LEU A 397 18.01 2.10 -3.62
CA LEU A 397 18.25 1.88 -2.20
C LEU A 397 18.68 0.45 -1.91
N ARG A 398 18.06 -0.55 -2.56
CA ARG A 398 18.49 -1.94 -2.44
C ARG A 398 19.95 -2.13 -2.83
N ASP A 399 20.40 -1.54 -3.94
CA ASP A 399 21.82 -1.59 -4.35
C ASP A 399 22.76 -0.99 -3.30
N ILE A 400 22.36 0.10 -2.66
CA ILE A 400 23.16 0.74 -1.60
C ILE A 400 23.15 -0.10 -0.33
N LEU A 401 21.97 -0.46 0.16
CA LEU A 401 21.76 -1.09 1.46
C LEU A 401 22.21 -2.55 1.46
N LEU A 402 21.95 -3.29 0.39
CA LEU A 402 22.27 -4.71 0.27
C LEU A 402 23.63 -4.93 -0.41
N ASN A 403 23.92 -4.18 -1.48
CA ASN A 403 25.08 -4.45 -2.33
C ASN A 403 26.31 -3.57 -2.06
N ASP A 404 26.21 -2.55 -1.19
CA ASP A 404 27.23 -1.51 -0.99
C ASP A 404 27.65 -0.80 -2.30
N ASN A 405 26.78 -0.90 -3.31
CA ASN A 405 26.97 -0.36 -4.65
C ASN A 405 26.31 1.03 -4.71
N VAL A 406 27.13 2.07 -4.58
CA VAL A 406 26.66 3.44 -4.46
C VAL A 406 26.83 4.18 -5.77
N ASP A 407 25.71 4.45 -6.44
CA ASP A 407 25.61 5.43 -7.52
C ASP A 407 24.93 6.70 -7.00
N ILE A 408 25.73 7.70 -6.63
CA ILE A 408 25.22 8.99 -6.13
C ILE A 408 24.36 9.69 -7.19
N GLY A 409 24.70 9.60 -8.47
CA GLY A 409 23.94 10.26 -9.54
C GLY A 409 22.53 9.68 -9.67
N ARG A 410 22.44 8.34 -9.66
CA ARG A 410 21.15 7.63 -9.66
C ARG A 410 20.36 7.93 -8.39
N LEU A 411 21.00 7.92 -7.21
CA LEU A 411 20.34 8.24 -5.95
C LEU A 411 19.76 9.66 -5.94
N LYS A 412 20.51 10.67 -6.42
CA LYS A 412 20.02 12.05 -6.54
C LYS A 412 18.78 12.14 -7.43
N THR A 413 18.82 11.42 -8.55
CA THR A 413 17.70 11.35 -9.50
C THR A 413 16.43 10.77 -8.87
N CYS A 414 16.57 9.79 -7.95
CA CYS A 414 15.44 9.19 -7.25
C CYS A 414 14.98 10.00 -6.03
N ILE A 415 15.90 10.61 -5.28
CA ILE A 415 15.55 11.51 -4.15
C ILE A 415 14.76 12.73 -4.66
N ASP A 416 15.17 13.26 -5.81
CA ASP A 416 14.50 14.33 -6.53
C ASP A 416 13.85 13.78 -7.81
N CYS A 417 12.68 13.15 -7.66
CA CYS A 417 11.96 12.51 -8.75
C CYS A 417 11.62 13.46 -9.93
N ARG A 418 11.72 14.78 -9.75
CA ARG A 418 11.60 15.75 -10.86
C ARG A 418 12.69 15.57 -11.91
N GLN A 419 13.84 15.03 -11.53
CA GLN A 419 14.92 14.68 -12.46
C GLN A 419 14.56 13.48 -13.34
N GLN A 420 13.59 12.65 -12.94
CA GLN A 420 12.98 11.61 -13.78
C GLN A 420 11.81 12.14 -14.63
N GLY A 421 11.31 13.34 -14.35
CA GLY A 421 10.21 13.98 -15.07
C GLY A 421 8.87 14.00 -14.34
N TYR A 422 8.81 13.59 -13.07
CA TYR A 422 7.63 13.74 -12.22
C TYR A 422 7.45 15.22 -11.81
N LEU A 423 6.21 15.65 -11.53
CA LEU A 423 5.89 17.07 -11.35
C LEU A 423 5.70 17.50 -9.88
N GLY A 424 5.30 16.59 -8.99
CA GLY A 424 4.90 16.92 -7.63
C GLY A 424 5.17 15.83 -6.60
N VAL A 425 4.99 16.20 -5.33
CA VAL A 425 5.24 15.33 -4.16
C VAL A 425 4.30 14.13 -4.09
N THR A 426 3.15 14.18 -4.75
CA THR A 426 2.15 13.11 -4.78
C THR A 426 2.36 12.15 -5.95
N ASN A 427 3.25 12.45 -6.89
CA ASN A 427 3.36 11.64 -8.11
C ASN A 427 4.08 10.30 -7.90
N VAL A 428 4.79 10.13 -6.80
CA VAL A 428 5.55 8.91 -6.50
C VAL A 428 5.31 8.44 -5.07
N VAL A 429 5.16 7.14 -4.90
CA VAL A 429 5.08 6.45 -3.61
C VAL A 429 6.41 5.74 -3.36
N ASN A 430 7.16 6.24 -2.37
CA ASN A 430 8.50 5.80 -2.00
C ASN A 430 8.44 4.67 -0.97
N TYR A 431 9.10 3.55 -1.24
CA TYR A 431 9.20 2.41 -0.33
C TYR A 431 10.60 1.79 -0.36
N ILE A 432 10.96 1.09 0.73
CA ILE A 432 12.16 0.24 0.80
C ILE A 432 11.83 -1.25 0.84
N GLY A 433 10.54 -1.56 0.94
CA GLY A 433 9.93 -2.88 0.87
C GLY A 433 8.43 -2.73 0.63
N ASN A 434 7.81 -3.75 0.02
CA ASN A 434 6.38 -3.85 -0.23
C ASN A 434 5.99 -5.33 -0.25
N HIS A 435 4.71 -5.64 -0.42
CA HIS A 435 4.24 -7.01 -0.45
C HIS A 435 4.77 -7.86 -1.62
N ASP A 436 5.32 -7.26 -2.68
CA ASP A 436 5.89 -7.99 -3.82
C ASP A 436 7.30 -8.52 -3.52
N HIS A 437 8.04 -7.83 -2.67
CA HIS A 437 9.43 -8.12 -2.31
C HIS A 437 9.55 -8.60 -0.86
N ASP A 438 10.70 -9.17 -0.49
CA ASP A 438 10.97 -9.45 0.93
C ASP A 438 11.28 -8.14 1.69
N ARG A 439 11.09 -8.13 3.01
CA ARG A 439 11.49 -6.98 3.83
C ARG A 439 13.00 -6.81 3.74
N MET A 440 13.49 -5.56 3.72
CA MET A 440 14.92 -5.26 3.63
C MET A 440 15.76 -6.01 4.68
N LEU A 441 15.25 -6.18 5.90
CA LEU A 441 15.93 -6.94 6.96
C LEU A 441 16.11 -8.43 6.61
N VAL A 442 15.11 -9.02 5.94
CA VAL A 442 15.13 -10.40 5.47
C VAL A 442 16.12 -10.54 4.32
N GLU A 443 16.08 -9.65 3.33
CA GLU A 443 17.02 -9.65 2.20
C GLU A 443 18.48 -9.54 2.69
N LEU A 444 18.76 -8.64 3.64
CA LEU A 444 20.08 -8.49 4.27
C LEU A 444 20.57 -9.79 4.92
N GLY A 445 19.69 -10.50 5.62
CA GLY A 445 20.03 -11.77 6.24
C GLY A 445 20.24 -12.89 5.21
N LYS A 446 19.28 -13.07 4.30
CA LYS A 446 19.22 -14.18 3.34
C LYS A 446 20.29 -14.08 2.26
N GLU A 447 20.47 -12.89 1.67
CA GLU A 447 21.37 -12.72 0.53
C GLU A 447 22.79 -12.32 0.95
N ARG A 448 22.95 -11.70 2.12
CA ARG A 448 24.23 -11.12 2.55
C ARG A 448 24.76 -11.60 3.89
N ASN A 449 23.99 -12.38 4.66
CA ASN A 449 24.33 -12.76 6.03
C ASN A 449 24.61 -11.56 6.96
N ILE A 450 23.91 -10.43 6.74
CA ILE A 450 24.01 -9.24 7.57
C ILE A 450 22.86 -9.27 8.59
N PHE A 451 23.19 -9.25 9.88
CA PHE A 451 22.23 -9.40 10.99
C PHE A 451 22.50 -8.37 12.11
N GLY A 452 21.59 -8.30 13.08
CA GLY A 452 21.77 -7.50 14.30
C GLY A 452 21.95 -6.00 14.01
N GLU A 453 22.80 -5.32 14.78
CA GLU A 453 22.96 -3.87 14.68
C GLU A 453 23.32 -3.36 13.28
N GLU A 454 24.11 -4.11 12.52
CA GLU A 454 24.48 -3.71 11.15
C GLU A 454 23.25 -3.69 10.23
N ALA A 455 22.42 -4.73 10.29
CA ALA A 455 21.21 -4.81 9.47
C ALA A 455 20.23 -3.68 9.82
N PHE A 456 20.04 -3.42 11.12
CA PHE A 456 19.15 -2.35 11.59
C PHE A 456 19.71 -0.94 11.30
N LYS A 457 21.03 -0.74 11.25
CA LYS A 457 21.64 0.51 10.76
C LYS A 457 21.30 0.75 9.29
N ARG A 458 21.52 -0.26 8.44
CA ARG A 458 21.19 -0.18 6.99
C ARG A 458 19.70 0.08 6.76
N VAL A 459 18.81 -0.60 7.48
CA VAL A 459 17.36 -0.32 7.41
C VAL A 459 17.07 1.14 7.80
N ARG A 460 17.59 1.65 8.91
CA ARG A 460 17.38 3.05 9.32
C ARG A 460 17.89 4.06 8.28
N LEU A 461 19.03 3.80 7.64
CA LEU A 461 19.52 4.62 6.53
C LEU A 461 18.51 4.63 5.37
N GLY A 462 17.98 3.48 4.99
CA GLY A 462 16.93 3.35 3.97
C GLY A 462 15.70 4.17 4.32
N VAL A 463 15.22 4.06 5.57
CA VAL A 463 14.06 4.80 6.08
C VAL A 463 14.28 6.31 6.03
N VAL A 464 15.46 6.80 6.43
CA VAL A 464 15.75 8.24 6.31
C VAL A 464 15.62 8.67 4.86
N LEU A 465 16.33 7.99 3.94
CA LEU A 465 16.32 8.33 2.52
C LEU A 465 14.91 8.26 1.92
N GLN A 466 14.11 7.26 2.27
CA GLN A 466 12.72 7.13 1.86
C GLN A 466 11.85 8.29 2.38
N MET A 467 11.91 8.57 3.67
CA MET A 467 11.04 9.55 4.35
C MET A 467 11.39 10.99 3.98
N THR A 468 12.63 11.26 3.59
CA THR A 468 13.09 12.61 3.22
C THR A 468 13.13 12.85 1.71
N SER A 469 13.00 11.83 0.86
CA SER A 469 12.86 12.00 -0.60
C SER A 469 11.57 12.74 -0.97
N ILE A 470 11.55 13.35 -2.17
CA ILE A 470 10.30 13.88 -2.76
C ILE A 470 9.40 12.69 -3.09
N GLY A 471 8.16 12.72 -2.61
CA GLY A 471 7.23 11.58 -2.70
C GLY A 471 6.47 11.33 -1.40
N LEU A 472 5.49 10.43 -1.48
CA LEU A 472 4.74 9.92 -0.34
C LEU A 472 5.41 8.64 0.18
N PRO A 473 5.76 8.52 1.46
CA PRO A 473 6.34 7.28 1.99
C PRO A 473 5.27 6.21 2.18
N MET A 474 5.62 4.96 1.88
CA MET A 474 4.85 3.76 2.19
C MET A 474 5.65 2.79 3.06
N ILE A 475 5.06 2.36 4.18
CA ILE A 475 5.61 1.36 5.09
C ILE A 475 4.85 0.06 4.86
N TRP A 476 5.56 -1.03 4.58
CA TRP A 476 4.94 -2.35 4.53
C TRP A 476 4.87 -2.97 5.92
N MET A 477 3.74 -3.60 6.25
CA MET A 477 3.51 -4.15 7.58
C MET A 477 4.67 -5.02 8.09
N GLY A 478 5.10 -4.78 9.33
CA GLY A 478 6.17 -5.55 9.98
C GLY A 478 7.57 -4.99 9.75
N GLU A 479 7.78 -4.16 8.72
CA GLU A 479 9.07 -3.52 8.46
C GLU A 479 9.52 -2.63 9.64
N GLU A 480 8.57 -1.91 10.22
CA GLU A 480 8.78 -0.96 11.31
C GLU A 480 9.17 -1.62 12.64
N ILE A 481 8.87 -2.91 12.78
CA ILE A 481 9.22 -3.70 13.96
C ILE A 481 10.36 -4.68 13.70
N GLY A 482 10.93 -4.69 12.49
CA GLY A 482 11.99 -5.62 12.11
C GLY A 482 11.53 -7.07 12.03
N GLU A 483 10.35 -7.30 11.43
CA GLU A 483 9.87 -8.64 11.09
C GLU A 483 10.92 -9.37 10.23
N TYR A 484 11.23 -10.61 10.63
CA TYR A 484 12.35 -11.39 10.12
C TYR A 484 11.91 -12.61 9.31
N LYS A 485 10.62 -12.92 9.30
CA LYS A 485 10.08 -14.00 8.47
C LYS A 485 10.07 -13.58 7.01
N GLU A 486 10.56 -14.50 6.17
CA GLU A 486 10.40 -14.43 4.72
C GLU A 486 8.92 -14.35 4.35
N LYS A 487 8.64 -13.62 3.28
CA LYS A 487 7.35 -13.64 2.60
C LYS A 487 7.05 -15.07 2.18
N THR A 488 5.80 -15.49 2.37
CA THR A 488 5.31 -16.77 1.87
C THR A 488 4.04 -16.56 1.06
N ILE A 489 3.78 -17.46 0.10
CA ILE A 489 2.51 -17.50 -0.62
C ILE A 489 1.35 -17.89 0.32
N GLY A 490 1.65 -18.52 1.46
CA GLY A 490 0.69 -18.85 2.51
C GLY A 490 0.67 -17.84 3.67
N ILE A 491 -0.02 -18.21 4.75
CA ILE A 491 -0.17 -17.37 5.97
C ILE A 491 1.20 -16.94 6.52
N ALA A 492 1.41 -15.62 6.58
CA ALA A 492 2.64 -14.98 7.01
C ALA A 492 2.37 -13.93 8.10
N LYS A 493 1.70 -14.34 9.19
CA LYS A 493 1.30 -13.46 10.30
C LYS A 493 2.46 -12.64 10.85
N ILE A 494 2.20 -11.39 11.24
CA ILE A 494 3.18 -10.54 11.93
C ILE A 494 3.48 -11.07 13.34
N ASP A 495 4.77 -11.17 13.69
CA ASP A 495 5.21 -11.48 15.05
C ASP A 495 5.18 -10.23 15.95
N TRP A 496 4.00 -9.96 16.49
CA TRP A 496 3.82 -8.86 17.44
C TRP A 496 4.66 -8.98 18.72
N SER A 497 5.20 -10.17 19.03
CA SER A 497 6.07 -10.34 20.21
C SER A 497 7.41 -9.61 20.08
N LEU A 498 7.77 -9.17 18.85
CA LEU A 498 8.95 -8.35 18.59
C LEU A 498 8.89 -6.99 19.30
N ILE A 499 7.72 -6.50 19.66
CA ILE A 499 7.55 -5.21 20.34
C ILE A 499 6.84 -5.30 21.70
N THR A 500 6.45 -6.48 22.14
CA THR A 500 5.92 -6.68 23.51
C THR A 500 7.04 -6.56 24.54
N ASP A 501 6.76 -6.06 25.73
CA ASP A 501 7.74 -6.04 26.82
C ASP A 501 8.17 -7.45 27.22
N ARG A 502 9.48 -7.64 27.38
CA ARG A 502 10.13 -8.90 27.79
C ARG A 502 11.06 -8.65 28.97
N GLU A 503 11.09 -9.57 29.93
CA GLU A 503 11.96 -9.45 31.12
C GLU A 503 13.45 -9.43 30.76
N ASP A 504 13.85 -10.14 29.71
CA ASP A 504 15.24 -10.21 29.24
C ASP A 504 15.64 -9.06 28.30
N ASN A 505 14.67 -8.22 27.91
CA ASN A 505 14.83 -7.13 26.94
C ASN A 505 15.51 -7.55 25.61
N SER A 506 15.38 -8.81 25.21
CA SER A 506 15.99 -9.38 24.00
C SER A 506 15.57 -8.70 22.70
N ASN A 507 14.42 -8.01 22.72
CA ASN A 507 13.82 -7.32 21.59
C ASN A 507 13.99 -5.78 21.64
N GLN A 508 14.97 -5.28 22.42
CA GLN A 508 15.22 -3.83 22.52
C GLN A 508 15.48 -3.19 21.15
N ILE A 509 16.19 -3.87 20.26
CA ILE A 509 16.53 -3.35 18.93
C ILE A 509 15.28 -3.17 18.04
N ASN A 510 14.31 -4.08 18.14
CA ASN A 510 13.02 -3.99 17.44
C ASN A 510 12.18 -2.81 17.97
N LYS A 511 12.10 -2.65 19.30
CA LYS A 511 11.41 -1.51 19.94
C LYS A 511 12.08 -0.17 19.59
N ALA A 512 13.40 -0.15 19.50
CA ALA A 512 14.15 1.03 19.06
C ALA A 512 13.90 1.36 17.58
N LEU A 513 13.76 0.35 16.72
CA LEU A 513 13.38 0.56 15.32
C LEU A 513 11.96 1.14 15.23
N LEU A 514 10.99 0.58 15.95
CA LEU A 514 9.62 1.14 15.98
C LEU A 514 9.63 2.59 16.46
N SER A 515 10.35 2.88 17.54
CA SER A 515 10.50 4.26 18.06
C SER A 515 11.13 5.21 17.04
N PHE A 516 12.08 4.71 16.24
CA PHE A 516 12.69 5.47 15.15
C PHE A 516 11.68 5.78 14.04
N TYR A 517 10.85 4.81 13.64
CA TYR A 517 9.76 5.03 12.69
C TYR A 517 8.74 6.05 13.23
N CYS A 518 8.23 5.88 14.46
CA CYS A 518 7.30 6.85 15.07
C CYS A 518 7.91 8.27 15.13
N GLY A 519 9.22 8.34 15.41
CA GLY A 519 9.95 9.59 15.46
C GLY A 519 10.01 10.29 14.11
N ILE A 520 10.40 9.58 13.04
CA ILE A 520 10.59 10.21 11.72
C ILE A 520 9.27 10.54 11.04
N THR A 521 8.23 9.72 11.22
CA THR A 521 6.87 10.05 10.77
C THR A 521 6.33 11.26 11.55
N GLY A 522 6.60 11.34 12.86
CA GLY A 522 6.30 12.50 13.68
C GLY A 522 7.05 13.77 13.23
N LEU A 523 8.34 13.66 12.88
CA LEU A 523 9.12 14.76 12.32
C LEU A 523 8.51 15.24 11.00
N ARG A 524 8.17 14.31 10.10
CA ARG A 524 7.53 14.60 8.81
C ARG A 524 6.18 15.29 8.99
N ALA A 525 5.34 14.80 9.90
CA ALA A 525 4.02 15.37 10.19
C ALA A 525 4.08 16.82 10.70
N ASN A 526 5.16 17.19 11.40
CA ASN A 526 5.31 18.50 12.05
C ASN A 526 6.24 19.46 11.31
N ASN A 527 6.76 19.10 10.14
CA ASN A 527 7.70 19.94 9.40
C ASN A 527 7.30 20.03 7.91
N LYS A 528 6.90 21.23 7.48
CA LYS A 528 6.39 21.46 6.12
C LYS A 528 7.44 21.26 5.03
N ALA A 529 8.74 21.24 5.35
CA ALA A 529 9.79 20.96 4.37
C ALA A 529 9.61 19.59 3.69
N PHE A 530 8.93 18.65 4.35
CA PHE A 530 8.65 17.32 3.79
C PHE A 530 7.51 17.31 2.76
N PHE A 531 6.69 18.36 2.69
CA PHE A 531 5.51 18.44 1.82
C PHE A 531 5.74 19.31 0.56
N THR A 532 6.95 19.85 0.36
CA THR A 532 7.29 20.67 -0.80
C THR A 532 8.17 19.91 -1.79
N THR A 533 8.25 20.39 -3.03
CA THR A 533 9.26 19.92 -3.99
C THR A 533 10.60 20.65 -3.85
N ASN A 534 10.75 21.51 -2.85
CA ASN A 534 11.95 22.29 -2.64
C ASN A 534 13.06 21.39 -2.08
N LEU A 535 14.08 21.15 -2.91
CA LEU A 535 15.21 20.30 -2.59
C LEU A 535 16.45 20.78 -3.35
N ASP A 536 17.58 20.80 -2.66
CA ASP A 536 18.91 21.06 -3.26
C ASP A 536 19.93 20.07 -2.69
N PHE A 537 20.77 19.52 -3.55
CA PHE A 537 21.95 18.74 -3.15
C PHE A 537 23.10 19.69 -2.81
N ILE A 538 23.54 19.70 -1.56
CA ILE A 538 24.49 20.70 -1.04
C ILE A 538 25.93 20.18 -0.99
N HIS A 539 26.11 18.86 -0.92
CA HIS A 539 27.43 18.23 -0.91
C HIS A 539 27.37 16.79 -1.41
N GLU A 540 28.37 16.37 -2.18
CA GLU A 540 28.58 14.99 -2.59
C GLU A 540 30.07 14.65 -2.55
N ASP A 541 30.40 13.46 -2.03
CA ASP A 541 31.76 12.94 -1.99
C ASP A 541 31.75 11.49 -2.47
N HIS A 542 32.15 11.29 -3.72
CA HIS A 542 32.20 9.98 -4.34
C HIS A 542 33.23 9.04 -3.70
N ASN A 543 34.31 9.58 -3.11
CA ASN A 543 35.33 8.75 -2.49
C ASN A 543 34.85 8.21 -1.14
N SER A 544 34.26 9.08 -0.33
CA SER A 544 33.68 8.72 0.98
C SER A 544 32.28 8.12 0.86
N LYS A 545 31.68 8.13 -0.34
CA LYS A 545 30.28 7.76 -0.63
C LYS A 545 29.30 8.49 0.29
N LEU A 546 29.45 9.81 0.42
CA LEU A 546 28.58 10.66 1.23
C LEU A 546 27.75 11.58 0.35
N LEU A 547 26.47 11.72 0.67
CA LEU A 547 25.55 12.65 0.02
C LEU A 547 24.87 13.50 1.09
N ALA A 548 24.83 14.83 0.89
CA ALA A 548 24.03 15.73 1.70
C ALA A 548 23.12 16.61 0.85
N TYR A 549 21.89 16.80 1.33
CA TYR A 549 20.88 17.62 0.67
C TYR A 549 19.98 18.32 1.68
N GLN A 550 19.39 19.43 1.27
CA GLN A 550 18.42 20.17 2.06
C GLN A 550 17.01 20.05 1.49
N ARG A 551 16.02 20.20 2.36
CA ARG A 551 14.63 20.49 1.99
C ARG A 551 14.12 21.65 2.81
N TRP A 552 13.21 22.45 2.23
CA TRP A 552 12.65 23.60 2.93
C TRP A 552 11.21 23.91 2.52
N ALA A 553 10.52 24.67 3.36
CA ALA A 553 9.25 25.30 3.03
C ALA A 553 9.43 26.82 2.99
N ASP A 554 8.58 27.50 2.21
CA ASP A 554 8.59 28.97 2.13
C ASP A 554 8.17 29.64 3.46
N SER A 555 7.56 28.86 4.36
CA SER A 555 7.27 29.26 5.74
C SER A 555 8.49 29.26 6.67
N GLY A 556 9.65 28.81 6.21
CA GLY A 556 10.94 28.90 6.91
C GLY A 556 11.45 27.58 7.50
N GLU A 557 10.61 26.55 7.62
CA GLU A 557 11.06 25.23 8.06
C GLU A 557 12.10 24.66 7.10
N ARG A 558 13.14 24.06 7.65
CA ARG A 558 14.26 23.52 6.88
C ARG A 558 14.88 22.32 7.55
N ILE A 559 15.28 21.35 6.74
CA ILE A 559 16.07 20.20 7.14
C ILE A 559 17.30 20.05 6.24
N VAL A 560 18.36 19.45 6.77
CA VAL A 560 19.50 18.93 6.02
C VAL A 560 19.67 17.46 6.36
N VAL A 561 19.75 16.61 5.33
CA VAL A 561 20.02 15.18 5.45
C VAL A 561 21.46 14.95 5.03
N ILE A 562 22.22 14.22 5.86
CA ILE A 562 23.62 13.87 5.60
C ILE A 562 23.72 12.34 5.69
N ALA A 563 23.91 11.67 4.56
CA ALA A 563 23.91 10.22 4.46
C ALA A 563 25.29 9.67 4.12
N ASN A 564 25.87 8.90 5.05
CA ASN A 564 27.03 8.05 4.78
C ASN A 564 26.56 6.72 4.19
N LEU A 565 26.81 6.53 2.90
CA LEU A 565 26.35 5.37 2.14
C LEU A 565 27.41 4.24 2.12
N SER A 566 28.44 4.33 2.96
CA SER A 566 29.56 3.39 3.03
C SER A 566 29.63 2.61 4.34
N GLY A 567 30.37 1.51 4.31
CA GLY A 567 30.81 0.76 5.48
C GLY A 567 32.03 1.37 6.19
N HIS A 568 32.25 2.69 6.09
CA HIS A 568 33.39 3.36 6.72
C HIS A 568 32.92 4.49 7.64
N PHE A 569 33.41 4.49 8.89
CA PHE A 569 33.22 5.60 9.82
C PHE A 569 33.92 6.87 9.29
N LEU A 570 33.18 7.99 9.26
CA LEU A 570 33.69 9.30 8.87
C LEU A 570 33.87 10.16 10.11
N ALA A 571 35.11 10.19 10.62
CA ALA A 571 35.48 10.94 11.81
C ALA A 571 35.60 12.44 11.51
N HIS A 572 34.93 13.28 12.30
CA HIS A 572 34.99 14.74 12.25
C HIS A 572 34.91 15.29 10.82
N TYR A 573 33.98 14.73 10.03
CA TYR A 573 33.81 15.04 8.63
C TYR A 573 33.20 16.44 8.49
N CYS A 574 33.80 17.28 7.64
CA CYS A 574 33.27 18.60 7.31
C CYS A 574 32.23 18.48 6.20
N VAL A 575 30.98 18.83 6.50
CA VAL A 575 29.93 19.00 5.48
C VAL A 575 29.80 20.49 5.17
N PRO A 576 30.17 20.92 3.95
CA PRO A 576 30.06 22.31 3.54
C PRO A 576 28.66 22.67 3.04
N ASN A 577 28.47 23.95 2.72
CA ASN A 577 27.27 24.50 2.09
C ASN A 577 25.97 24.28 2.89
N ILE A 578 26.07 24.19 4.22
CA ILE A 578 24.90 24.19 5.09
C ILE A 578 24.19 25.54 4.93
N PRO A 579 22.88 25.56 4.66
CA PRO A 579 22.20 26.70 4.07
C PRO A 579 21.92 27.86 5.05
N ALA A 580 22.24 27.71 6.34
CA ALA A 580 22.18 28.77 7.34
C ALA A 580 23.18 28.52 8.49
N ASN A 581 23.86 29.59 8.93
CA ASN A 581 24.63 29.60 10.18
C ASN A 581 23.72 29.72 11.39
N GLY A 582 24.14 29.17 12.53
CA GLY A 582 23.37 29.17 13.77
C GLY A 582 23.18 27.77 14.31
N TRP A 583 22.15 27.57 15.13
CA TRP A 583 21.92 26.29 15.79
C TRP A 583 20.95 25.42 15.01
N TRP A 584 21.35 24.17 14.86
CA TRP A 584 20.56 23.11 14.26
C TRP A 584 20.41 21.97 15.26
N HIS A 585 19.27 21.32 15.24
CA HIS A 585 19.04 20.12 16.02
C HIS A 585 19.37 18.89 15.18
N GLU A 586 20.39 18.12 15.56
CA GLU A 586 20.62 16.78 15.02
C GLU A 586 19.60 15.83 15.65
N TRP A 587 18.62 15.46 14.84
CA TRP A 587 17.42 14.76 15.30
C TRP A 587 17.68 13.28 15.62
N THR A 588 18.57 12.60 14.91
CA THR A 588 18.75 11.14 15.03
C THR A 588 19.29 10.74 16.41
N PHE A 589 20.20 11.53 16.99
CA PHE A 589 20.78 11.31 18.32
C PHE A 589 20.40 12.40 19.33
N ASN A 590 19.49 13.30 18.95
CA ASN A 590 18.86 14.30 19.82
C ASN A 590 19.88 15.22 20.52
N TYR A 591 20.64 15.97 19.73
CA TYR A 591 21.57 16.99 20.25
C TYR A 591 21.64 18.20 19.32
N ASP A 592 22.02 19.36 19.88
CA ASP A 592 22.14 20.58 19.09
C ASP A 592 23.59 20.76 18.60
N VAL A 593 23.73 21.15 17.35
CA VAL A 593 25.00 21.45 16.68
C VAL A 593 24.99 22.87 16.16
N LYS A 594 26.14 23.54 16.30
CA LYS A 594 26.33 24.90 15.77
C LYS A 594 26.97 24.84 14.40
N VAL A 595 26.38 25.53 13.44
CA VAL A 595 26.88 25.72 12.08
C VAL A 595 27.52 27.09 11.98
N GLU A 596 28.76 27.12 11.52
CA GLU A 596 29.56 28.34 11.34
C GLU A 596 30.21 28.31 9.96
N ASN A 597 30.29 29.46 9.29
CA ASN A 597 30.80 29.58 7.91
C ASN A 597 30.09 28.67 6.89
N ASN A 598 28.83 28.32 7.14
CA ASN A 598 28.03 27.37 6.36
C ASN A 598 28.65 25.96 6.35
N GLU A 599 29.38 25.60 7.40
CA GLU A 599 30.02 24.30 7.57
C GLU A 599 29.61 23.67 8.90
N VAL A 600 29.52 22.34 8.92
CA VAL A 600 29.30 21.56 10.14
C VAL A 600 30.27 20.37 10.18
N TYR A 601 30.83 20.11 11.36
CA TYR A 601 31.73 18.99 11.59
C TYR A 601 31.03 17.93 12.41
N LEU A 602 30.96 16.70 11.89
CA LEU A 602 30.20 15.60 12.49
C LEU A 602 30.97 14.29 12.42
N ASP A 603 30.82 13.46 13.44
CA ASP A 603 31.15 12.03 13.35
C ASP A 603 29.95 11.30 12.74
N ILE A 604 30.15 10.62 11.61
CA ILE A 604 29.07 9.94 10.88
C ILE A 604 29.42 8.46 10.78
N ALA A 605 28.61 7.60 11.40
CA ALA A 605 28.87 6.17 11.44
C ALA A 605 28.65 5.49 10.08
N GLU A 606 29.10 4.25 9.95
CA GLU A 606 28.83 3.41 8.78
C GLU A 606 27.32 3.27 8.56
N HIS A 607 26.88 3.39 7.31
CA HIS A 607 25.48 3.27 6.91
C HIS A 607 24.53 4.09 7.80
N GLU A 608 24.92 5.33 8.10
CA GLU A 608 24.17 6.24 8.95
C GLU A 608 23.71 7.46 8.16
N ALA A 609 22.50 7.93 8.47
CA ALA A 609 22.06 9.24 8.07
C ALA A 609 21.72 10.11 9.30
N LYS A 610 22.17 11.36 9.25
CA LYS A 610 21.82 12.41 10.22
C LYS A 610 20.82 13.36 9.60
N ILE A 611 19.89 13.85 10.41
CA ILE A 611 18.89 14.85 10.01
C ILE A 611 19.07 16.08 10.88
N LEU A 612 19.54 17.17 10.30
CA LEU A 612 19.64 18.46 10.96
C LEU A 612 18.34 19.24 10.73
N VAL A 613 17.67 19.65 11.79
CA VAL A 613 16.46 20.48 11.76
C VAL A 613 16.82 21.91 12.18
N TRP A 614 16.45 22.90 11.36
CA TRP A 614 16.77 24.30 11.65
C TRP A 614 15.97 24.82 12.85
N LEU A 615 16.64 25.45 13.83
CA LEU A 615 16.00 25.94 15.07
C LEU A 615 15.57 27.41 14.99
N GLY A 616 15.89 28.10 13.89
CA GLY A 616 15.61 29.52 13.71
C GLY A 616 16.77 30.41 14.18
N ASP A 617 16.78 31.65 13.67
CA ASP A 617 17.85 32.62 13.94
C ASP A 617 17.93 33.04 15.41
N ASP A 618 16.79 33.02 16.12
CA ASP A 618 16.67 33.50 17.50
C ASP A 618 16.93 32.43 18.56
N TRP A 619 17.15 31.17 18.17
CA TRP A 619 17.32 30.08 19.13
C TRP A 619 18.69 30.15 19.82
N GLN A 620 18.68 29.93 21.14
CA GLN A 620 19.88 29.79 21.97
C GLN A 620 19.75 28.54 22.84
N PRO A 621 20.84 27.78 23.04
CA PRO A 621 20.79 26.58 23.85
C PRO A 621 20.45 26.91 25.29
N PRO A 622 19.73 26.04 26.03
CA PRO A 622 19.23 26.34 27.38
C PRO A 622 20.28 26.64 28.47
N ASN A 623 21.58 26.72 28.17
CA ASN A 623 22.66 26.92 29.14
C ASN A 623 23.87 27.72 28.60
N HIS A 624 23.67 28.77 27.80
CA HIS A 624 24.74 29.75 27.61
C HIS A 624 24.60 30.88 28.64
N PRO A 625 25.56 31.07 29.58
CA PRO A 625 25.60 32.31 30.33
C PRO A 625 25.82 33.43 29.31
N SER A 626 24.91 34.40 29.31
CA SER A 626 25.08 35.64 28.55
C SER A 626 26.49 36.16 28.77
N GLU A 627 27.27 36.32 27.70
CA GLU A 627 28.54 37.02 27.76
C GLU A 627 28.33 38.36 28.46
N PRO A 628 29.21 38.76 29.39
CA PRO A 628 29.04 40.02 30.09
C PRO A 628 29.10 41.15 29.08
N VAL A 629 28.04 41.95 29.07
CA VAL A 629 28.01 43.25 28.41
C VAL A 629 29.24 44.03 28.91
N VAL A 630 30.23 44.22 28.03
CA VAL A 630 31.31 45.17 28.27
C VAL A 630 30.71 46.55 28.10
N GLU A 631 30.13 47.08 29.18
CA GLU A 631 29.89 48.52 29.28
C GLU A 631 31.25 49.21 29.36
N SER A 632 31.61 49.89 28.26
CA SER A 632 32.64 50.90 28.26
C SER A 632 32.18 52.07 29.14
N ASN A 633 32.46 52.01 30.44
CA ASN A 633 32.33 53.17 31.33
C ASN A 633 33.71 53.69 31.71
N ASP A 634 34.05 54.76 31.00
CA ASP A 634 35.08 55.74 31.27
C ASP A 634 34.83 56.37 32.66
N ILE A 635 35.64 56.01 33.67
CA ILE A 635 35.66 56.71 34.96
C ILE A 635 37.11 56.99 35.34
N SER A 636 37.56 58.16 34.89
CA SER A 636 38.56 58.94 35.59
C SER A 636 37.88 59.72 36.73
N GLN A 637 38.58 59.87 37.85
CA GLN A 637 38.16 60.57 39.09
C GLN A 637 37.19 59.71 39.95
N GLU A 638 37.39 59.40 41.23
CA GLU A 638 38.08 60.08 42.33
C GLU A 638 38.67 59.03 43.31
N LYS A 639 39.94 59.22 43.69
CA LYS A 639 40.51 58.68 44.93
C LYS A 639 40.33 59.74 46.00
N GLN A 640 39.48 59.51 47.01
CA GLN A 640 39.70 60.01 48.38
C GLN A 640 38.61 59.53 49.34
N GLN A 641 39.04 59.16 50.56
CA GLN A 641 38.24 58.93 51.77
C GLN A 641 37.41 57.62 51.78
N THR A 642 37.45 56.74 52.78
CA THR A 642 37.95 56.79 54.15
C THR A 642 37.95 55.36 54.68
N ASP A 643 39.11 54.83 55.05
CA ASP A 643 39.24 53.66 55.92
C ASP A 643 39.26 54.15 57.37
N SER A 644 38.25 53.80 58.15
CA SER A 644 38.38 53.74 59.61
C SER A 644 37.29 52.88 60.23
N SER A 645 37.71 52.02 61.17
CA SER A 645 36.91 51.26 62.16
C SER A 645 36.31 49.95 61.63
N LEU A 646 36.38 48.76 62.24
CA LEU A 646 36.82 48.21 63.53
C LEU A 646 36.99 46.69 63.27
N ASN A 647 38.17 46.08 63.41
CA ASN A 647 38.66 45.31 64.56
C ASN A 647 37.67 44.41 65.35
N GLN A 648 38.10 43.14 65.49
CA GLN A 648 37.85 42.14 66.56
C GLN A 648 36.76 41.07 66.40
N ASN A 649 37.20 39.82 66.15
CA ASN A 649 37.12 38.63 67.04
C ASN A 649 37.31 37.36 66.16
N SER A 650 38.43 36.63 66.25
CA SER A 650 38.70 35.47 67.15
C SER A 650 37.67 34.35 67.00
N GLU A 651 37.94 33.05 66.93
CA GLU A 651 39.10 32.16 66.89
C GLU A 651 38.45 30.74 66.89
N LEU A 652 39.13 29.73 66.33
CA LEU A 652 39.08 28.31 66.75
C LEU A 652 37.76 27.53 66.69
N THR A 653 37.71 26.48 65.86
CA THR A 653 37.98 25.10 66.34
C THR A 653 38.04 24.09 65.18
N GLN A 654 39.04 23.21 65.27
CA GLN A 654 39.28 22.05 64.43
C GLN A 654 38.46 20.84 64.92
N SER A 655 38.36 19.87 64.00
CA SER A 655 38.57 18.43 64.19
C SER A 655 37.36 17.48 64.14
N GLU A 656 37.53 16.49 63.23
CA GLU A 656 37.16 15.06 63.36
C GLU A 656 35.65 14.71 63.26
N ASN A 657 35.21 13.69 62.53
CA ASN A 657 35.77 12.34 62.39
C ASN A 657 35.25 11.62 61.13
N ARG A 658 36.08 10.69 60.65
CA ARG A 658 35.77 9.64 59.65
C ARG A 658 34.86 8.54 60.21
N SER A 659 34.38 7.71 59.27
CA SER A 659 33.97 6.29 59.35
C SER A 659 32.47 6.00 59.44
N GLN A 660 31.87 5.53 58.34
CA GLN A 660 31.92 4.14 57.88
C GLN A 660 31.78 4.06 56.36
#